data_AF-A0A1A7X5Z9-F1
#
_entry.id   AF-A0A1A7X5Z9-F1
#
_cell.length_a   1.000
_cell.length_b   1.000
_cell.length_c   1.000
_cell.angle_alpha   90.00
_cell.angle_beta   90.00
_cell.angle_gamma   90.00
#
_symmetry.space_group_name_H-M   'P 1'
#
loop_
_entity.id
_entity.type
_entity.pdbx_description
1 polymer ?
#
loop_
_entity_poly.entity_id
_entity_poly.type
_entity_poly.pdbx_seq_one_letter_code
_entity_poly.pdbx_strand_id
1 'polypeptide(L)'
;HANTHMMLQQAAERRSDTEEALRTFMKQIRDLLQQHQHSPAAKDSGSSAEVMLLLTETLSSYRLRLEESNTQVQDQRCAAQKLQEQNQLLQQLTSDQKRQVEESRLELDRLKEEVTRLHQEKSDWSTHRQRVLEEREREEQERREELQKITADFNKESTVHLSFLYCLYQRLLAGCCLLSQPQSIVGDFTWKELCDVISEQLDQLTSDLQRANEQIAQLQSVCDRKSVCVRKLQRTQECVLSRLEESVRRREEAWSRKYTHTVKQLQGQLQSSLSLCDSHRDRASSLELRCSSMTSDLSRLQSLLSRSQREFSCSSSACSLLGGALRHAHQHLSTLSEQRKFLCRRLEEQELLEEEVRRLVDALGGGRDREVDRRRAVRRWRRSVCVVLAMNRWCSLSRKTTVLLHLDIGGGGAVGVCGGSFTATQKGQNASQTAEDAEARFTRWLHSERLSSIVLSSMSDLQVALAHRGSSPPSVISAARSGLSHLLDHLLDQSACSFSSSEAKVETLSDRLKLGLSERTPDTKALVSSLQQHFLLFSQRLHSAEVERRSLRLEVTNLRRGLQQGVPSDHFQSVCEELRQALSREQEAQTLIQDQSKQVQTLSRTTQELSEARKEVTRKERSLRILGKHLSGVQKEKQQLEERLQRAEEEQRDLSRRHKCVVNCMKSAETSCKQVRESLIQSHGSISSQPRPLLLPLEHLELSGAESIMGAPEVAVCQAFLSVVSQLCHACISRIGWLEKEVSAHRSHVTALRSELQDACLRDNLAFVPVEEFPETFPPADPETPELVPLSGLSKGSVANISHAPL
;
A
#
# COMPACT_ATOMS: atom_id res chain seq x y z
N HIS A 1 4.38 38.62 -2.92
CA HIS A 1 5.12 39.90 -2.82
C HIS A 1 4.42 41.09 -3.46
N ALA A 2 4.21 41.17 -4.78
CA ALA A 2 3.64 42.38 -5.40
C ALA A 2 2.30 42.84 -4.75
N ASN A 3 1.33 41.93 -4.66
CA ASN A 3 0.01 42.23 -4.08
C ASN A 3 0.10 42.66 -2.58
N THR A 4 0.99 42.05 -1.80
CA THR A 4 1.20 42.41 -0.38
C THR A 4 1.95 43.73 -0.20
N HIS A 5 2.83 44.10 -1.14
CA HIS A 5 3.49 45.42 -1.16
C HIS A 5 2.49 46.52 -1.51
N MET A 6 1.60 46.28 -2.49
CA MET A 6 0.50 47.18 -2.85
C MET A 6 -0.47 47.39 -1.68
N MET A 7 -0.85 46.32 -0.96
CA MET A 7 -1.70 46.43 0.24
C MET A 7 -1.03 47.24 1.36
N LEU A 8 0.27 47.01 1.62
CA LEU A 8 1.04 47.80 2.58
C LEU A 8 1.15 49.29 2.19
N GLN A 9 1.33 49.57 0.91
CA GLN A 9 1.36 50.93 0.38
C GLN A 9 0.00 51.61 0.57
N GLN A 10 -1.11 50.98 0.18
CA GLN A 10 -2.45 51.52 0.40
C GLN A 10 -2.79 51.71 1.89
N ALA A 11 -2.27 50.87 2.78
CA ALA A 11 -2.45 51.03 4.22
C ALA A 11 -1.63 52.21 4.78
N ALA A 12 -0.42 52.45 4.25
CA ALA A 12 0.40 53.61 4.59
C ALA A 12 -0.18 54.92 4.02
N GLU A 13 -0.74 54.91 2.81
CA GLU A 13 -1.45 56.04 2.19
C GLU A 13 -2.67 56.43 3.05
N ARG A 14 -3.58 55.49 3.35
CA ARG A 14 -4.72 55.73 4.26
C ARG A 14 -4.30 56.26 5.64
N ARG A 15 -3.18 55.77 6.19
CA ARG A 15 -2.63 56.31 7.45
C ARG A 15 -2.23 57.78 7.27
N SER A 16 -1.50 58.12 6.21
CA SER A 16 -1.10 59.50 5.91
C SER A 16 -2.32 60.42 5.77
N ASP A 17 -3.36 59.97 5.05
CA ASP A 17 -4.62 60.72 4.91
C ASP A 17 -5.27 61.01 6.27
N THR A 18 -5.32 60.02 7.18
CA THR A 18 -5.88 60.23 8.52
C THR A 18 -5.01 61.13 9.40
N GLU A 19 -3.68 61.09 9.26
CA GLU A 19 -2.80 62.04 9.95
C GLU A 19 -2.96 63.46 9.39
N GLU A 20 -3.16 63.63 8.09
CA GLU A 20 -3.34 64.95 7.48
C GLU A 20 -4.72 65.55 7.77
N ALA A 21 -5.78 64.73 7.82
CA ALA A 21 -7.08 65.12 8.38
C ALA A 21 -6.95 65.59 9.84
N LEU A 22 -6.18 64.87 10.67
CA LEU A 22 -5.89 65.28 12.05
C LEU A 22 -5.10 66.60 12.11
N ARG A 23 -4.03 66.75 11.32
CA ARG A 23 -3.20 67.97 11.28
C ARG A 23 -3.99 69.19 10.80
N THR A 24 -4.85 69.03 9.79
CA THR A 24 -5.68 70.12 9.24
C THR A 24 -6.80 70.51 10.21
N PHE A 25 -7.47 69.56 10.85
CA PHE A 25 -8.45 69.83 11.90
C PHE A 25 -7.82 70.54 13.12
N MET A 26 -6.65 70.07 13.58
CA MET A 26 -5.85 70.73 14.63
C MET A 26 -5.43 72.16 14.25
N LYS A 27 -5.23 72.44 12.95
CA LYS A 27 -4.95 73.79 12.46
C LYS A 27 -6.22 74.65 12.47
N GLN A 28 -7.34 74.15 11.94
CA GLN A 28 -8.63 74.86 11.96
C GLN A 28 -9.05 75.27 13.38
N ILE A 29 -8.87 74.38 14.37
CA ILE A 29 -9.12 74.69 15.80
C ILE A 29 -8.22 75.85 16.27
N ARG A 30 -6.93 75.84 15.91
CA ARG A 30 -5.97 76.89 16.28
C ARG A 30 -6.31 78.23 15.64
N ASP A 31 -6.67 78.22 14.36
CA ASP A 31 -7.01 79.41 13.58
C ASP A 31 -8.33 80.03 14.12
N LEU A 32 -9.33 79.21 14.49
CA LEU A 32 -10.57 79.64 15.15
C LEU A 32 -10.34 80.22 16.56
N LEU A 33 -9.41 79.66 17.33
CA LEU A 33 -9.03 80.18 18.64
C LEU A 33 -8.28 81.52 18.53
N GLN A 34 -7.44 81.71 17.49
CA GLN A 34 -6.80 83.00 17.21
C GLN A 34 -7.82 84.06 16.77
N GLN A 35 -8.83 83.70 15.95
CA GLN A 35 -9.93 84.61 15.61
C GLN A 35 -10.71 85.07 16.86
N HIS A 36 -10.93 84.18 17.83
CA HIS A 36 -11.57 84.55 19.11
C HIS A 36 -10.71 85.44 20.02
N GLN A 37 -9.38 85.46 19.85
CA GLN A 37 -8.50 86.35 20.63
C GLN A 37 -8.49 87.82 20.15
N HIS A 38 -9.19 88.14 19.05
CA HIS A 38 -9.15 89.48 18.43
C HIS A 38 -10.53 90.16 18.29
N SER A 39 -11.57 89.65 18.99
CA SER A 39 -12.91 90.25 19.01
C SER A 39 -13.32 90.69 20.42
N PRO A 40 -13.82 91.93 20.62
CA PRO A 40 -14.22 92.43 21.94
C PRO A 40 -15.61 91.91 22.36
N ALA A 41 -15.65 91.27 23.53
CA ALA A 41 -16.80 90.89 24.36
C ALA A 41 -18.23 91.19 23.82
N ALA A 42 -18.86 90.17 23.23
CA ALA A 42 -20.32 90.05 23.15
C ALA A 42 -20.80 88.95 24.12
N LYS A 43 -21.90 89.18 24.83
CA LYS A 43 -22.54 88.18 25.70
C LYS A 43 -23.65 87.47 24.94
N ASP A 44 -23.42 86.22 24.56
CA ASP A 44 -24.50 85.26 24.31
C ASP A 44 -24.15 83.90 24.93
N SER A 45 -25.04 83.38 25.77
CA SER A 45 -24.80 82.19 26.59
C SER A 45 -25.20 80.91 25.85
N GLY A 46 -24.43 80.55 24.82
CA GLY A 46 -24.60 79.35 24.00
C GLY A 46 -23.50 78.30 24.20
N SER A 47 -23.54 77.59 25.33
CA SER A 47 -22.86 76.30 25.57
C SER A 47 -21.44 76.07 25.00
N SER A 48 -20.47 76.82 25.52
CA SER A 48 -19.04 76.53 25.28
C SER A 48 -18.62 75.10 25.69
N ALA A 49 -19.33 74.49 26.63
CA ALA A 49 -19.06 73.14 27.12
C ALA A 49 -19.41 72.03 26.11
N GLU A 50 -20.55 72.10 25.43
CA GLU A 50 -20.94 71.07 24.45
C GLU A 50 -20.03 71.10 23.21
N VAL A 51 -19.59 72.29 22.78
CA VAL A 51 -18.60 72.43 21.70
C VAL A 51 -17.25 71.79 22.09
N MET A 52 -16.81 71.98 23.34
CA MET A 52 -15.59 71.34 23.85
C MET A 52 -15.72 69.82 24.01
N LEU A 53 -16.90 69.31 24.39
CA LEU A 53 -17.17 67.87 24.44
C LEU A 53 -17.14 67.26 23.03
N LEU A 54 -17.83 67.86 22.06
CA LEU A 54 -17.84 67.42 20.67
C LEU A 54 -16.44 67.47 20.02
N LEU A 55 -15.63 68.48 20.35
CA LEU A 55 -14.21 68.53 19.96
C LEU A 55 -13.39 67.41 20.61
N THR A 56 -13.64 67.09 21.88
CA THR A 56 -12.94 66.01 22.59
C THR A 56 -13.30 64.63 22.03
N GLU A 57 -14.58 64.40 21.71
CA GLU A 57 -15.10 63.16 21.11
C GLU A 57 -14.64 63.00 19.66
N THR A 58 -14.67 64.06 18.84
CA THR A 58 -14.14 63.99 17.48
C THR A 58 -12.63 63.71 17.48
N LEU A 59 -11.84 64.40 18.30
CA LEU A 59 -10.40 64.14 18.45
C LEU A 59 -10.11 62.73 18.97
N SER A 60 -10.87 62.20 19.92
CA SER A 60 -10.69 60.82 20.40
C SER A 60 -11.04 59.80 19.31
N SER A 61 -12.10 60.03 18.51
CA SER A 61 -12.47 59.16 17.38
C SER A 61 -11.41 59.13 16.27
N TYR A 62 -10.74 60.26 16.00
CA TYR A 62 -9.65 60.32 15.02
C TYR A 62 -8.38 59.67 15.57
N ARG A 63 -8.08 59.88 16.86
CA ARG A 63 -6.95 59.23 17.54
C ARG A 63 -7.11 57.70 17.55
N LEU A 64 -8.30 57.18 17.88
CA LEU A 64 -8.58 55.75 17.87
C LEU A 64 -8.38 55.17 16.47
N ARG A 65 -8.96 55.79 15.42
CA ARG A 65 -8.77 55.37 14.02
C ARG A 65 -7.30 55.40 13.57
N LEU A 66 -6.50 56.35 14.07
CA LEU A 66 -5.06 56.39 13.80
C LEU A 66 -4.32 55.26 14.53
N GLU A 67 -4.70 54.94 15.77
CA GLU A 67 -4.13 53.82 16.53
C GLU A 67 -4.51 52.46 15.88
N GLU A 68 -5.74 52.29 15.40
CA GLU A 68 -6.23 51.14 14.61
C GLU A 68 -5.53 51.01 13.25
N SER A 69 -5.35 52.12 12.52
CA SER A 69 -4.59 52.12 11.25
C SER A 69 -3.12 51.74 11.47
N ASN A 70 -2.53 52.17 12.59
CA ASN A 70 -1.16 51.81 12.95
C ASN A 70 -0.98 50.33 13.28
N THR A 71 -1.89 49.72 14.06
CA THR A 71 -1.82 48.27 14.32
C THR A 71 -2.02 47.48 13.03
N GLN A 72 -2.98 47.85 12.18
CA GLN A 72 -3.20 47.21 10.88
C GLN A 72 -1.96 47.27 9.96
N VAL A 73 -1.28 48.43 9.88
CA VAL A 73 -0.03 48.57 9.10
C VAL A 73 1.08 47.70 9.70
N GLN A 74 1.18 47.61 11.03
CA GLN A 74 2.23 46.82 11.69
C GLN A 74 2.00 45.30 11.52
N ASP A 75 0.76 44.83 11.62
CA ASP A 75 0.40 43.42 11.37
C ASP A 75 0.68 43.02 9.92
N GLN A 76 0.35 43.90 8.95
CA GLN A 76 0.69 43.67 7.54
C GLN A 76 2.21 43.62 7.30
N ARG A 77 3.00 44.42 8.03
CA ARG A 77 4.48 44.36 7.96
C ARG A 77 5.01 43.04 8.50
N CYS A 78 4.52 42.59 9.65
CA CYS A 78 4.89 41.29 10.21
C CYS A 78 4.45 40.11 9.33
N ALA A 79 3.30 40.21 8.64
CA ALA A 79 2.87 39.23 7.65
C ALA A 79 3.77 39.23 6.40
N ALA A 80 4.14 40.41 5.89
CA ALA A 80 5.04 40.54 4.75
C ALA A 80 6.46 40.01 5.05
N GLN A 81 6.98 40.25 6.25
CA GLN A 81 8.28 39.69 6.69
C GLN A 81 8.23 38.16 6.75
N LYS A 82 7.21 37.56 7.38
CA LYS A 82 7.04 36.09 7.42
C LYS A 82 6.93 35.48 6.03
N LEU A 83 6.25 36.16 5.10
CA LEU A 83 6.19 35.73 3.69
C LEU A 83 7.54 35.86 2.99
N GLN A 84 8.36 36.87 3.31
CA GLN A 84 9.71 37.01 2.76
C GLN A 84 10.64 35.89 3.27
N GLU A 85 10.61 35.59 4.57
CA GLU A 85 11.34 34.47 5.19
C GLU A 85 10.94 33.13 4.56
N GLN A 86 9.64 32.89 4.36
CA GLN A 86 9.13 31.71 3.64
C GLN A 86 9.60 31.66 2.18
N ASN A 87 9.65 32.79 1.46
CA ASN A 87 10.17 32.82 0.09
C ASN A 87 11.68 32.52 0.04
N GLN A 88 12.46 32.99 1.01
CA GLN A 88 13.89 32.67 1.12
C GLN A 88 14.12 31.17 1.41
N LEU A 89 13.36 30.58 2.33
CA LEU A 89 13.40 29.14 2.61
C LEU A 89 12.98 28.30 1.39
N LEU A 90 11.95 28.72 0.65
CA LEU A 90 11.52 28.06 -0.60
C LEU A 90 12.59 28.18 -1.70
N GLN A 91 13.28 29.31 -1.80
CA GLN A 91 14.42 29.47 -2.73
C GLN A 91 15.58 28.55 -2.36
N GLN A 92 15.95 28.45 -1.08
CA GLN A 92 16.98 27.53 -0.58
C GLN A 92 16.63 26.06 -0.89
N LEU A 93 15.41 25.63 -0.53
CA LEU A 93 14.90 24.29 -0.86
C LEU A 93 14.91 24.02 -2.38
N THR A 94 14.57 25.02 -3.20
CA THR A 94 14.62 24.90 -4.67
C THR A 94 16.06 24.76 -5.17
N SER A 95 17.05 25.44 -4.58
CA SER A 95 18.46 25.26 -4.95
C SER A 95 19.03 23.91 -4.49
N ASP A 96 18.67 23.43 -3.30
CA ASP A 96 19.10 22.10 -2.84
C ASP A 96 18.47 20.97 -3.65
N GLN A 97 17.19 21.08 -4.03
CA GLN A 97 16.53 20.14 -4.94
C GLN A 97 17.21 20.11 -6.32
N LYS A 98 17.59 21.28 -6.87
CA LYS A 98 18.36 21.34 -8.14
C LYS A 98 19.71 20.65 -8.01
N ARG A 99 20.47 20.97 -6.95
CA ARG A 99 21.77 20.33 -6.66
C ARG A 99 21.64 18.81 -6.53
N GLN A 100 20.62 18.32 -5.82
CA GLN A 100 20.36 16.88 -5.67
C GLN A 100 19.99 16.20 -7.01
N VAL A 101 19.24 16.88 -7.88
CA VAL A 101 18.90 16.40 -9.23
C VAL A 101 20.15 16.39 -10.14
N GLU A 102 21.05 17.37 -10.00
CA GLU A 102 22.32 17.40 -10.73
C GLU A 102 23.30 16.32 -10.23
N GLU A 103 23.42 16.12 -8.91
CA GLU A 103 24.22 15.05 -8.28
C GLU A 103 23.74 13.66 -8.73
N SER A 104 22.44 13.38 -8.61
CA SER A 104 21.86 12.09 -9.04
C SER A 104 21.89 11.87 -10.55
N ARG A 105 21.87 12.94 -11.36
CA ARG A 105 22.13 12.86 -12.80
C ARG A 105 23.58 12.46 -13.10
N LEU A 106 24.56 13.05 -12.40
CA LEU A 106 25.98 12.69 -12.55
C LEU A 106 26.25 11.24 -12.10
N GLU A 107 25.59 10.77 -11.05
CA GLU A 107 25.63 9.35 -10.65
C GLU A 107 25.00 8.44 -11.72
N LEU A 108 23.84 8.81 -12.27
CA LEU A 108 23.19 8.06 -13.34
C LEU A 108 24.06 8.00 -14.62
N ASP A 109 24.73 9.09 -14.98
CA ASP A 109 25.60 9.14 -16.15
C ASP A 109 26.89 8.30 -15.93
N ARG A 110 27.50 8.33 -14.73
CA ARG A 110 28.57 7.39 -14.35
C ARG A 110 28.12 5.93 -14.42
N LEU A 111 26.93 5.60 -13.90
CA LEU A 111 26.39 4.23 -13.95
C LEU A 111 26.16 3.76 -15.39
N LYS A 112 25.80 4.65 -16.32
CA LYS A 112 25.76 4.30 -17.77
C LYS A 112 27.14 3.97 -18.31
N GLU A 113 28.17 4.75 -17.97
CA GLU A 113 29.57 4.49 -18.37
C GLU A 113 30.11 3.18 -17.80
N GLU A 114 29.71 2.79 -16.58
CA GLU A 114 30.08 1.48 -16.02
C GLU A 114 29.31 0.34 -16.69
N VAL A 115 28.02 0.53 -16.99
CA VAL A 115 27.22 -0.45 -17.74
C VAL A 115 27.78 -0.66 -19.15
N THR A 116 28.19 0.39 -19.88
CA THR A 116 28.80 0.22 -21.22
C THR A 116 30.19 -0.43 -21.13
N ARG A 117 31.01 -0.05 -20.14
CA ARG A 117 32.31 -0.71 -19.85
C ARG A 117 32.14 -2.21 -19.60
N LEU A 118 31.21 -2.60 -18.72
CA LEU A 118 30.92 -4.00 -18.42
C LEU A 118 30.33 -4.78 -19.62
N HIS A 119 29.58 -4.11 -20.51
CA HIS A 119 29.15 -4.73 -21.77
C HIS A 119 30.33 -5.00 -22.71
N GLN A 120 31.30 -4.08 -22.81
CA GLN A 120 32.51 -4.27 -23.59
C GLN A 120 33.38 -5.39 -23.01
N GLU A 121 33.65 -5.37 -21.70
CA GLU A 121 34.39 -6.44 -21.01
C GLU A 121 33.72 -7.80 -21.23
N LYS A 122 32.37 -7.87 -21.18
CA LYS A 122 31.61 -9.09 -21.46
C LYS A 122 31.80 -9.58 -22.91
N SER A 123 31.82 -8.69 -23.90
CA SER A 123 32.11 -9.08 -25.29
C SER A 123 33.56 -9.51 -25.47
N ASP A 124 34.52 -8.84 -24.82
CA ASP A 124 35.94 -9.17 -24.87
C ASP A 124 36.21 -10.56 -24.26
N TRP A 125 35.62 -10.85 -23.10
CA TRP A 125 35.65 -12.19 -22.49
C TRP A 125 34.98 -13.25 -23.37
N SER A 126 33.93 -12.89 -24.12
CA SER A 126 33.29 -13.80 -25.08
C SER A 126 34.20 -14.12 -26.27
N THR A 127 34.84 -13.11 -26.89
CA THR A 127 35.78 -13.34 -28.01
C THR A 127 37.07 -14.02 -27.56
N HIS A 128 37.51 -13.81 -26.31
CA HIS A 128 38.65 -14.54 -25.76
C HIS A 128 38.30 -16.01 -25.52
N ARG A 129 37.13 -16.30 -24.93
CA ARG A 129 36.64 -17.68 -24.77
C ARG A 129 36.50 -18.40 -26.13
N GLN A 130 35.98 -17.71 -27.13
CA GLN A 130 35.86 -18.23 -28.50
C GLN A 130 37.23 -18.65 -29.06
N ARG A 131 38.22 -17.75 -29.00
CA ARG A 131 39.60 -18.03 -29.44
C ARG A 131 40.26 -19.20 -28.71
N VAL A 132 40.08 -19.31 -27.39
CA VAL A 132 40.65 -20.41 -26.60
C VAL A 132 40.00 -21.76 -26.94
N LEU A 133 38.71 -21.78 -27.32
CA LEU A 133 38.06 -22.99 -27.83
C LEU A 133 38.62 -23.37 -29.20
N GLU A 134 38.75 -22.43 -30.13
CA GLU A 134 39.33 -22.66 -31.45
C GLU A 134 40.81 -23.08 -31.40
N GLU A 135 41.58 -22.55 -30.45
CA GLU A 135 42.98 -22.96 -30.19
C GLU A 135 43.04 -24.39 -29.64
N ARG A 136 42.17 -24.74 -28.68
CA ARG A 136 42.06 -26.12 -28.18
C ARG A 136 41.64 -27.11 -29.27
N GLU A 137 40.69 -26.75 -30.13
CA GLU A 137 40.25 -27.60 -31.24
C GLU A 137 41.38 -27.83 -32.26
N ARG A 138 42.20 -26.81 -32.53
CA ARG A 138 43.43 -26.94 -33.33
C ARG A 138 44.45 -27.88 -32.67
N GLU A 139 44.79 -27.70 -31.39
CA GLU A 139 45.70 -28.61 -30.69
C GLU A 139 45.17 -30.06 -30.64
N GLU A 140 43.86 -30.26 -30.46
CA GLU A 140 43.28 -31.60 -30.47
C GLU A 140 43.33 -32.25 -31.85
N GLN A 141 43.20 -31.46 -32.91
CA GLN A 141 43.35 -31.94 -34.28
C GLN A 141 44.81 -32.32 -34.57
N GLU A 142 45.77 -31.44 -34.26
CA GLU A 142 47.22 -31.69 -34.40
C GLU A 142 47.63 -32.96 -33.62
N ARG A 143 47.21 -33.09 -32.35
CA ARG A 143 47.51 -34.30 -31.54
C ARG A 143 46.87 -35.57 -32.09
N ARG A 144 45.73 -35.51 -32.79
CA ARG A 144 45.15 -36.68 -33.48
C ARG A 144 46.00 -37.09 -34.69
N GLU A 145 46.50 -36.11 -35.45
CA GLU A 145 47.35 -36.35 -36.62
C GLU A 145 48.73 -36.90 -36.24
N GLU A 146 49.34 -36.40 -35.16
CA GLU A 146 50.55 -36.98 -34.56
C GLU A 146 50.33 -38.44 -34.10
N LEU A 147 49.25 -38.73 -33.39
CA LEU A 147 48.93 -40.09 -32.94
C LEU A 147 48.70 -41.05 -34.12
N GLN A 148 48.03 -40.61 -35.19
CA GLN A 148 47.88 -41.40 -36.42
C GLN A 148 49.23 -41.69 -37.08
N LYS A 149 50.12 -40.70 -37.14
CA LYS A 149 51.47 -40.86 -37.69
C LYS A 149 52.32 -41.84 -36.89
N ILE A 150 52.36 -41.70 -35.56
CA ILE A 150 53.07 -42.64 -34.66
C ILE A 150 52.52 -44.06 -34.82
N THR A 151 51.20 -44.23 -34.90
CA THR A 151 50.55 -45.53 -35.13
C THR A 151 50.96 -46.14 -36.48
N ALA A 152 51.01 -45.33 -37.54
CA ALA A 152 51.44 -45.76 -38.86
C ALA A 152 52.92 -46.16 -38.92
N ASP A 153 53.79 -45.44 -38.20
CA ASP A 153 55.24 -45.73 -38.16
C ASP A 153 55.55 -46.98 -37.31
N PHE A 154 54.88 -47.17 -36.17
CA PHE A 154 54.93 -48.43 -35.40
C PHE A 154 54.50 -49.66 -36.23
N ASN A 155 53.41 -49.51 -37.01
CA ASN A 155 52.95 -50.58 -37.91
C ASN A 155 54.02 -50.91 -38.97
N LYS A 156 54.72 -49.93 -39.55
CA LYS A 156 55.85 -50.18 -40.46
C LYS A 156 56.98 -50.94 -39.75
N GLU A 157 57.44 -50.48 -38.58
CA GLU A 157 58.52 -51.14 -37.84
C GLU A 157 58.20 -52.61 -37.53
N SER A 158 56.98 -52.92 -37.09
CA SER A 158 56.57 -54.30 -36.80
C SER A 158 56.64 -55.20 -38.04
N THR A 159 56.26 -54.73 -39.23
CA THR A 159 56.43 -55.49 -40.48
C THR A 159 57.90 -55.71 -40.87
N VAL A 160 58.77 -54.72 -40.63
CA VAL A 160 60.22 -54.87 -40.84
C VAL A 160 60.80 -55.89 -39.86
N HIS A 161 60.39 -55.89 -38.59
CA HIS A 161 60.84 -56.87 -37.60
C HIS A 161 60.37 -58.29 -37.93
N LEU A 162 59.11 -58.46 -38.38
CA LEU A 162 58.58 -59.75 -38.84
C LEU A 162 59.36 -60.30 -40.05
N SER A 163 59.63 -59.47 -41.06
CA SER A 163 60.41 -59.89 -42.23
C SER A 163 61.88 -60.21 -41.90
N PHE A 164 62.50 -59.46 -40.97
CA PHE A 164 63.84 -59.76 -40.48
C PHE A 164 63.91 -61.11 -39.75
N LEU A 165 62.96 -61.39 -38.85
CA LEU A 165 62.85 -62.67 -38.15
C LEU A 165 62.65 -63.85 -39.13
N TYR A 166 61.82 -63.67 -40.16
CA TYR A 166 61.60 -64.66 -41.21
C TYR A 166 62.89 -64.95 -42.01
N CYS A 167 63.65 -63.92 -42.38
CA CYS A 167 64.96 -64.06 -43.05
C CYS A 167 66.01 -64.73 -42.15
N LEU A 168 66.00 -64.46 -40.84
CA LEU A 168 66.89 -65.11 -39.87
C LEU A 168 66.57 -66.60 -39.73
N TYR A 169 65.29 -66.95 -39.65
CA TYR A 169 64.80 -68.33 -39.63
C TYR A 169 65.24 -69.10 -40.88
N GLN A 170 65.07 -68.52 -42.08
CA GLN A 170 65.55 -69.13 -43.33
C GLN A 170 67.07 -69.30 -43.39
N ARG A 171 67.86 -68.34 -42.85
CA ARG A 171 69.33 -68.48 -42.80
C ARG A 171 69.81 -69.54 -41.80
N LEU A 172 69.14 -69.69 -40.66
CA LEU A 172 69.42 -70.76 -39.70
C LEU A 172 69.13 -72.15 -40.29
N LEU A 173 68.07 -72.28 -41.10
CA LEU A 173 67.78 -73.50 -41.86
C LEU A 173 68.81 -73.82 -42.97
N ALA A 174 69.66 -72.86 -43.37
CA ALA A 174 70.63 -73.00 -44.46
C ALA A 174 72.07 -73.36 -44.00
N GLY A 175 72.38 -73.29 -42.70
CA GLY A 175 73.55 -73.91 -42.06
C GLY A 175 74.94 -73.66 -42.69
N CYS A 176 75.57 -72.51 -42.43
CA CYS A 176 76.97 -72.26 -42.83
C CYS A 176 77.85 -71.70 -41.70
N CYS A 177 78.98 -72.35 -41.43
CA CYS A 177 80.11 -71.83 -40.67
C CYS A 177 81.41 -72.23 -41.39
N LEU A 178 82.37 -71.30 -41.53
CA LEU A 178 83.64 -71.51 -42.24
C LEU A 178 84.83 -71.15 -41.37
N LEU A 179 85.80 -72.06 -41.29
CA LEU A 179 87.17 -71.84 -40.84
C LEU A 179 88.10 -72.72 -41.68
N SER A 180 89.27 -72.21 -42.06
CA SER A 180 90.26 -72.91 -42.89
C SER A 180 91.68 -72.70 -42.33
N GLN A 181 92.54 -73.72 -42.48
CA GLN A 181 93.93 -73.72 -42.01
C GLN A 181 94.94 -73.58 -43.16
N PRO A 182 96.11 -72.96 -42.93
CA PRO A 182 97.23 -72.95 -43.87
C PRO A 182 98.15 -74.18 -43.71
N GLN A 183 98.96 -74.46 -44.73
CA GLN A 183 100.01 -75.49 -44.73
C GLN A 183 101.40 -74.86 -44.72
N SER A 184 102.40 -75.56 -44.18
CA SER A 184 103.81 -75.14 -44.18
C SER A 184 104.65 -75.97 -45.16
N ILE A 185 105.70 -75.35 -45.72
CA ILE A 185 106.70 -76.00 -46.57
C ILE A 185 108.08 -75.54 -46.10
N VAL A 186 108.93 -76.49 -45.68
CA VAL A 186 110.35 -76.27 -45.36
C VAL A 186 111.10 -77.53 -45.80
N GLY A 187 112.25 -77.36 -46.47
CA GLY A 187 113.14 -78.46 -46.85
C GLY A 187 114.54 -77.93 -47.18
N ASP A 188 115.56 -78.61 -46.65
CA ASP A 188 116.96 -78.63 -47.06
C ASP A 188 117.64 -77.28 -47.40
N PHE A 189 117.51 -76.29 -46.50
CA PHE A 189 118.43 -75.14 -46.46
C PHE A 189 119.79 -75.53 -45.84
N THR A 190 120.90 -75.00 -46.37
CA THR A 190 122.16 -75.04 -45.62
C THR A 190 122.09 -74.13 -44.40
N TRP A 191 122.91 -74.39 -43.36
CA TRP A 191 122.91 -73.57 -42.14
C TRP A 191 123.14 -72.08 -42.39
N LYS A 192 123.86 -71.71 -43.46
CA LYS A 192 124.06 -70.31 -43.82
C LYS A 192 122.79 -69.70 -44.40
N GLU A 193 122.17 -70.33 -45.39
CA GLU A 193 120.90 -69.85 -45.98
C GLU A 193 119.77 -69.82 -44.95
N LEU A 194 119.76 -70.76 -44.00
CA LEU A 194 118.81 -70.79 -42.89
C LEU A 194 119.03 -69.62 -41.92
N CYS A 195 120.29 -69.27 -41.62
CA CYS A 195 120.62 -68.04 -40.87
C CYS A 195 120.29 -66.77 -41.66
N ASP A 196 120.53 -66.74 -42.97
CA ASP A 196 120.22 -65.58 -43.83
C ASP A 196 118.68 -65.38 -43.90
N VAL A 197 117.89 -66.45 -44.11
CA VAL A 197 116.42 -66.42 -44.06
C VAL A 197 115.89 -66.07 -42.66
N ILE A 198 116.48 -66.59 -41.57
CA ILE A 198 116.11 -66.16 -40.22
C ILE A 198 116.41 -64.66 -40.02
N SER A 199 117.51 -64.16 -40.57
CA SER A 199 117.86 -62.72 -40.48
C SER A 199 116.87 -61.87 -41.27
N GLU A 200 116.54 -62.24 -42.51
CA GLU A 200 115.50 -61.56 -43.30
C GLU A 200 114.12 -61.58 -42.62
N GLN A 201 113.72 -62.71 -42.02
CA GLN A 201 112.46 -62.80 -41.28
C GLN A 201 112.49 -61.97 -39.98
N LEU A 202 113.63 -61.89 -39.29
CA LEU A 202 113.80 -61.11 -38.07
C LEU A 202 113.85 -59.61 -38.38
N ASP A 203 114.50 -59.19 -39.47
CA ASP A 203 114.49 -57.81 -39.97
C ASP A 203 113.09 -57.42 -40.49
N GLN A 204 112.39 -58.30 -41.21
CA GLN A 204 111.01 -58.08 -41.65
C GLN A 204 110.06 -57.93 -40.44
N LEU A 205 110.14 -58.85 -39.46
CA LEU A 205 109.37 -58.74 -38.21
C LEU A 205 109.74 -57.48 -37.42
N THR A 206 111.00 -57.05 -37.44
CA THR A 206 111.45 -55.81 -36.80
C THR A 206 110.90 -54.58 -37.53
N SER A 207 110.88 -54.58 -38.87
CA SER A 207 110.27 -53.51 -39.68
C SER A 207 108.76 -53.44 -39.49
N ASP A 208 108.08 -54.58 -39.46
CA ASP A 208 106.62 -54.65 -39.24
C ASP A 208 106.26 -54.26 -37.80
N LEU A 209 107.08 -54.59 -36.81
CA LEU A 209 106.91 -54.17 -35.42
C LEU A 209 107.23 -52.68 -35.22
N GLN A 210 108.21 -52.12 -35.92
CA GLN A 210 108.44 -50.67 -35.99
C GLN A 210 107.23 -49.96 -36.62
N ARG A 211 106.74 -50.45 -37.76
CA ARG A 211 105.56 -49.90 -38.46
C ARG A 211 104.28 -50.01 -37.62
N ALA A 212 104.12 -51.09 -36.85
CA ALA A 212 103.04 -51.24 -35.89
C ALA A 212 103.15 -50.22 -34.74
N ASN A 213 104.36 -49.99 -34.21
CA ASN A 213 104.60 -48.95 -33.20
C ASN A 213 104.32 -47.54 -33.73
N GLU A 214 104.70 -47.24 -34.98
CA GLU A 214 104.34 -45.98 -35.65
C GLU A 214 102.83 -45.81 -35.80
N GLN A 215 102.11 -46.86 -36.22
CA GLN A 215 100.64 -46.85 -36.30
C GLN A 215 99.99 -46.69 -34.92
N ILE A 216 100.53 -47.32 -33.87
CA ILE A 216 100.07 -47.14 -32.49
C ILE A 216 100.28 -45.69 -32.03
N ALA A 217 101.44 -45.09 -32.30
CA ALA A 217 101.71 -43.68 -31.97
C ALA A 217 100.79 -42.72 -32.74
N GLN A 218 100.52 -42.98 -34.02
CA GLN A 218 99.55 -42.23 -34.81
C GLN A 218 98.13 -42.35 -34.22
N LEU A 219 97.68 -43.56 -33.89
CA LEU A 219 96.38 -43.80 -33.26
C LEU A 219 96.25 -43.14 -31.88
N GLN A 220 97.29 -43.18 -31.06
CA GLN A 220 97.36 -42.45 -29.78
C GLN A 220 97.18 -40.94 -30.02
N SER A 221 97.94 -40.34 -30.93
CA SER A 221 97.82 -38.91 -31.26
C SER A 221 96.41 -38.51 -31.76
N VAL A 222 95.75 -39.40 -32.52
CA VAL A 222 94.36 -39.21 -32.98
C VAL A 222 93.36 -39.34 -31.84
N CYS A 223 93.57 -40.29 -30.93
CA CYS A 223 92.77 -40.45 -29.71
C CYS A 223 92.90 -39.26 -28.77
N ASP A 224 94.11 -38.71 -28.58
CA ASP A 224 94.33 -37.49 -27.80
C ASP A 224 93.68 -36.27 -28.45
N ARG A 225 93.83 -36.10 -29.77
CA ARG A 225 93.17 -35.00 -30.49
C ARG A 225 91.64 -35.10 -30.41
N LYS A 226 91.09 -36.32 -30.43
CA LYS A 226 89.67 -36.59 -30.17
C LYS A 226 89.29 -36.29 -28.71
N SER A 227 90.07 -36.70 -27.72
CA SER A 227 89.78 -36.47 -26.29
C SER A 227 89.81 -34.98 -25.92
N VAL A 228 90.68 -34.19 -26.57
CA VAL A 228 90.71 -32.72 -26.45
C VAL A 228 89.50 -32.10 -27.15
N CYS A 229 89.05 -32.64 -28.30
CA CYS A 229 87.85 -32.18 -28.99
C CYS A 229 86.58 -32.43 -28.16
N VAL A 230 86.40 -33.65 -27.62
CA VAL A 230 85.27 -34.01 -26.75
C VAL A 230 85.25 -33.13 -25.50
N ARG A 231 86.39 -32.93 -24.81
CA ARG A 231 86.48 -32.04 -23.64
C ARG A 231 86.23 -30.56 -23.96
N LYS A 232 86.43 -30.12 -25.22
CA LYS A 232 86.01 -28.77 -25.66
C LYS A 232 84.50 -28.72 -25.92
N LEU A 233 83.92 -29.75 -26.54
CA LEU A 233 82.49 -29.85 -26.82
C LEU A 233 81.64 -29.97 -25.55
N GLN A 234 82.10 -30.74 -24.55
CA GLN A 234 81.47 -30.83 -23.24
C GLN A 234 81.38 -29.46 -22.57
N ARG A 235 82.50 -28.71 -22.52
CA ARG A 235 82.54 -27.36 -21.94
C ARG A 235 81.67 -26.34 -22.67
N THR A 236 81.53 -26.43 -24.00
CA THR A 236 80.61 -25.55 -24.73
C THR A 236 79.15 -25.95 -24.52
N GLN A 237 78.84 -27.24 -24.40
CA GLN A 237 77.50 -27.72 -24.03
C GLN A 237 77.13 -27.31 -22.59
N GLU A 238 78.01 -27.51 -21.62
CA GLU A 238 77.88 -27.05 -20.23
C GLU A 238 77.58 -25.54 -20.17
N CYS A 239 78.38 -24.73 -20.85
CA CYS A 239 78.18 -23.28 -20.93
C CYS A 239 76.83 -22.88 -21.55
N VAL A 240 76.38 -23.58 -22.61
CA VAL A 240 75.05 -23.35 -23.21
C VAL A 240 73.93 -23.77 -22.26
N LEU A 241 74.08 -24.89 -21.54
CA LEU A 241 73.10 -25.38 -20.57
C LEU A 241 72.97 -24.41 -19.38
N SER A 242 74.07 -23.96 -18.78
CA SER A 242 74.02 -22.96 -17.69
C SER A 242 73.36 -21.64 -18.14
N ARG A 243 73.67 -21.16 -19.36
CA ARG A 243 73.01 -19.96 -19.92
C ARG A 243 71.52 -20.18 -20.18
N LEU A 244 71.11 -21.38 -20.59
CA LEU A 244 69.70 -21.74 -20.74
C LEU A 244 69.00 -21.80 -19.39
N GLU A 245 69.60 -22.43 -18.37
CA GLU A 245 69.06 -22.54 -17.01
C GLU A 245 68.85 -21.14 -16.40
N GLU A 246 69.85 -20.26 -16.46
CA GLU A 246 69.68 -18.87 -16.03
C GLU A 246 68.58 -18.14 -16.81
N SER A 247 68.41 -18.43 -18.12
CA SER A 247 67.34 -17.83 -18.92
C SER A 247 65.95 -18.31 -18.50
N VAL A 248 65.83 -19.57 -18.05
CA VAL A 248 64.60 -20.16 -17.51
C VAL A 248 64.30 -19.50 -16.17
N ARG A 249 65.26 -19.53 -15.25
CA ARG A 249 65.11 -18.95 -13.90
C ARG A 249 64.73 -17.47 -13.93
N ARG A 250 65.38 -16.66 -14.78
CA ARG A 250 65.02 -15.23 -14.98
C ARG A 250 63.59 -15.04 -15.52
N ARG A 251 63.10 -15.95 -16.38
CA ARG A 251 61.72 -15.92 -16.90
C ARG A 251 60.71 -16.35 -15.84
N GLU A 252 61.00 -17.39 -15.07
CA GLU A 252 60.16 -17.87 -13.97
C GLU A 252 60.05 -16.83 -12.85
N GLU A 253 61.15 -16.18 -12.49
CA GLU A 253 61.16 -15.05 -11.56
C GLU A 253 60.34 -13.88 -12.11
N ALA A 254 60.53 -13.48 -13.37
CA ALA A 254 59.77 -12.39 -13.96
C ALA A 254 58.26 -12.70 -14.06
N TRP A 255 57.90 -13.94 -14.35
CA TRP A 255 56.51 -14.41 -14.35
C TRP A 255 55.92 -14.44 -12.94
N SER A 256 56.66 -14.95 -11.96
CA SER A 256 56.26 -14.97 -10.54
C SER A 256 56.08 -13.56 -9.96
N ARG A 257 56.94 -12.60 -10.33
CA ARG A 257 56.78 -11.18 -9.97
C ARG A 257 55.53 -10.56 -10.62
N LYS A 258 55.24 -10.86 -11.89
CA LYS A 258 54.01 -10.43 -12.56
C LYS A 258 52.76 -11.04 -11.90
N TYR A 259 52.76 -12.34 -11.66
CA TYR A 259 51.65 -13.06 -11.03
C TYR A 259 51.37 -12.56 -9.61
N THR A 260 52.40 -12.40 -8.78
CA THR A 260 52.23 -11.84 -7.42
C THR A 260 51.80 -10.38 -7.41
N HIS A 261 52.14 -9.59 -8.45
CA HIS A 261 51.62 -8.24 -8.61
C HIS A 261 50.15 -8.22 -9.04
N THR A 262 49.76 -8.99 -10.07
CA THR A 262 48.35 -9.04 -10.54
C THR A 262 47.43 -9.62 -9.48
N VAL A 263 47.84 -10.67 -8.74
CA VAL A 263 47.06 -11.20 -7.62
C VAL A 263 46.86 -10.14 -6.53
N LYS A 264 47.90 -9.36 -6.16
CA LYS A 264 47.75 -8.26 -5.20
C LYS A 264 46.85 -7.14 -5.71
N GLN A 265 46.93 -6.81 -7.00
CA GLN A 265 46.05 -5.80 -7.63
C GLN A 265 44.58 -6.25 -7.60
N LEU A 266 44.30 -7.48 -8.01
CA LEU A 266 42.95 -8.08 -7.97
C LEU A 266 42.43 -8.21 -6.53
N GLN A 267 43.29 -8.56 -5.57
CA GLN A 267 42.92 -8.62 -4.15
C GLN A 267 42.59 -7.23 -3.59
N GLY A 268 43.34 -6.19 -3.96
CA GLY A 268 43.02 -4.81 -3.60
C GLY A 268 41.72 -4.31 -4.22
N GLN A 269 41.47 -4.62 -5.50
CA GLN A 269 40.21 -4.33 -6.17
C GLN A 269 39.03 -5.04 -5.49
N LEU A 270 39.18 -6.33 -5.13
CA LEU A 270 38.18 -7.10 -4.39
C LEU A 270 37.91 -6.53 -2.99
N GLN A 271 38.94 -6.08 -2.27
CA GLN A 271 38.74 -5.39 -0.98
C GLN A 271 38.01 -4.05 -1.14
N SER A 272 38.26 -3.30 -2.22
CA SER A 272 37.57 -2.04 -2.49
C SER A 272 36.12 -2.22 -2.94
N SER A 273 35.79 -3.28 -3.68
CA SER A 273 34.39 -3.60 -4.03
C SER A 273 33.62 -4.15 -2.84
N LEU A 274 34.25 -4.96 -1.97
CA LEU A 274 33.65 -5.41 -0.71
C LEU A 274 33.31 -4.24 0.21
N SER A 275 34.23 -3.30 0.45
CA SER A 275 33.95 -2.15 1.34
C SER A 275 32.90 -1.18 0.76
N LEU A 276 32.81 -1.05 -0.57
CA LEU A 276 31.68 -0.38 -1.23
C LEU A 276 30.36 -1.14 -1.00
N CYS A 277 30.33 -2.46 -1.20
CA CYS A 277 29.14 -3.28 -0.94
C CYS A 277 28.67 -3.19 0.52
N ASP A 278 29.60 -3.15 1.48
CA ASP A 278 29.28 -2.98 2.89
C ASP A 278 28.72 -1.57 3.17
N SER A 279 29.31 -0.51 2.60
CA SER A 279 28.75 0.85 2.67
C SER A 279 27.35 0.98 2.05
N HIS A 280 27.07 0.24 0.97
CA HIS A 280 25.74 0.15 0.39
C HIS A 280 24.76 -0.63 1.29
N ARG A 281 25.23 -1.67 1.99
CA ARG A 281 24.42 -2.43 2.97
C ARG A 281 24.07 -1.56 4.18
N ASP A 282 25.01 -0.81 4.73
CA ASP A 282 24.77 0.11 5.84
C ASP A 282 23.79 1.23 5.45
N ARG A 283 23.92 1.77 4.24
CA ARG A 283 22.97 2.73 3.66
C ARG A 283 21.57 2.11 3.50
N ALA A 284 21.47 0.88 3.02
CA ALA A 284 20.19 0.17 2.91
C ALA A 284 19.55 -0.04 4.28
N SER A 285 20.29 -0.54 5.28
CA SER A 285 19.80 -0.70 6.66
C SER A 285 19.38 0.64 7.29
N SER A 286 20.08 1.73 7.01
CA SER A 286 19.72 3.09 7.45
C SER A 286 18.45 3.64 6.77
N LEU A 287 18.13 3.17 5.56
CA LEU A 287 16.88 3.47 4.86
C LEU A 287 15.74 2.58 5.36
N GLU A 288 15.97 1.29 5.60
CA GLU A 288 14.99 0.36 6.20
C GLU A 288 14.55 0.83 7.59
N LEU A 289 15.49 1.28 8.43
CA LEU A 289 15.19 1.89 9.74
C LEU A 289 14.35 3.19 9.61
N ARG A 290 14.56 4.00 8.58
CA ARG A 290 13.74 5.18 8.31
C ARG A 290 12.37 4.82 7.77
N CYS A 291 12.27 3.82 6.89
CA CYS A 291 11.00 3.31 6.38
C CYS A 291 10.16 2.67 7.49
N SER A 292 10.76 1.92 8.42
CA SER A 292 10.03 1.38 9.57
C SER A 292 9.57 2.46 10.55
N SER A 293 10.40 3.49 10.80
CA SER A 293 9.97 4.68 11.56
C SER A 293 8.77 5.36 10.90
N MET A 294 8.86 5.73 9.62
CA MET A 294 7.78 6.37 8.88
C MET A 294 6.52 5.49 8.82
N THR A 295 6.66 4.17 8.74
CA THR A 295 5.52 3.23 8.78
C THR A 295 4.86 3.22 10.17
N SER A 296 5.64 3.32 11.24
CA SER A 296 5.12 3.45 12.60
C SER A 296 4.40 4.80 12.81
N ASP A 297 4.94 5.90 12.27
CA ASP A 297 4.28 7.22 12.32
C ASP A 297 3.01 7.27 11.45
N LEU A 298 3.00 6.63 10.27
CA LEU A 298 1.80 6.49 9.44
C LEU A 298 0.72 5.67 10.14
N SER A 299 1.06 4.52 10.76
CA SER A 299 0.09 3.73 11.52
C SER A 299 -0.42 4.48 12.76
N ARG A 300 0.43 5.28 13.41
CA ARG A 300 0.04 6.19 14.51
C ARG A 300 -0.94 7.27 14.03
N LEU A 301 -0.66 7.94 12.91
CA LEU A 301 -1.56 8.94 12.31
C LEU A 301 -2.89 8.31 11.85
N GLN A 302 -2.85 7.12 11.24
CA GLN A 302 -4.03 6.36 10.87
C GLN A 302 -4.86 5.96 12.10
N SER A 303 -4.21 5.59 13.22
CA SER A 303 -4.90 5.31 14.49
C SER A 303 -5.64 6.54 15.02
N LEU A 304 -5.01 7.72 14.98
CA LEU A 304 -5.59 9.00 15.42
C LEU A 304 -6.75 9.43 14.52
N LEU A 305 -6.58 9.32 13.19
CA LEU A 305 -7.65 9.57 12.22
C LEU A 305 -8.85 8.65 12.46
N SER A 306 -8.61 7.35 12.67
CA SER A 306 -9.67 6.38 12.95
C SER A 306 -10.40 6.65 14.28
N ARG A 307 -9.72 7.27 15.25
CA ARG A 307 -10.31 7.65 16.55
C ARG A 307 -11.19 8.89 16.36
N SER A 308 -10.68 9.92 15.70
CA SER A 308 -11.44 11.13 15.36
C SER A 308 -12.66 10.84 14.48
N GLN A 309 -12.53 9.95 13.49
CA GLN A 309 -13.66 9.53 12.65
C GLN A 309 -14.74 8.78 13.46
N ARG A 310 -14.35 8.00 14.48
CA ARG A 310 -15.29 7.38 15.44
C ARG A 310 -15.91 8.42 16.37
N GLU A 311 -15.16 9.41 16.84
CA GLU A 311 -15.68 10.54 17.65
C GLU A 311 -16.76 11.34 16.89
N PHE A 312 -16.52 11.68 15.61
CA PHE A 312 -17.48 12.38 14.76
C PHE A 312 -18.71 11.53 14.40
N SER A 313 -18.55 10.23 14.16
CA SER A 313 -19.69 9.37 13.85
C SER A 313 -20.52 9.02 15.09
N CYS A 314 -19.93 8.90 16.29
CA CYS A 314 -20.68 8.77 17.55
C CYS A 314 -21.55 9.99 17.82
N SER A 315 -20.97 11.20 17.72
CA SER A 315 -21.72 12.45 17.96
C SER A 315 -22.81 12.68 16.92
N SER A 316 -22.54 12.43 15.63
CA SER A 316 -23.56 12.46 14.57
C SER A 316 -24.70 11.46 14.81
N SER A 317 -24.39 10.21 15.17
CA SER A 317 -25.39 9.20 15.53
C SER A 317 -26.25 9.63 16.72
N ALA A 318 -25.64 10.09 17.81
CA ALA A 318 -26.36 10.59 18.99
C ALA A 318 -27.29 11.76 18.64
N CYS A 319 -26.80 12.75 17.87
CA CYS A 319 -27.61 13.88 17.40
C CYS A 319 -28.80 13.41 16.53
N SER A 320 -28.60 12.43 15.65
CA SER A 320 -29.69 11.89 14.81
C SER A 320 -30.77 11.17 15.63
N LEU A 321 -30.38 10.39 16.65
CA LEU A 321 -31.30 9.67 17.53
C LEU A 321 -32.05 10.60 18.46
N LEU A 322 -31.37 11.60 19.04
CA LEU A 322 -31.99 12.65 19.84
C LEU A 322 -32.96 13.49 19.01
N GLY A 323 -32.59 13.89 17.79
CA GLY A 323 -33.48 14.59 16.87
C GLY A 323 -34.72 13.77 16.48
N GLY A 324 -34.57 12.46 16.30
CA GLY A 324 -35.68 11.53 16.10
C GLY A 324 -36.60 11.43 17.33
N ALA A 325 -36.02 11.26 18.51
CA ALA A 325 -36.75 11.17 19.78
C ALA A 325 -37.52 12.46 20.10
N LEU A 326 -36.90 13.63 19.90
CA LEU A 326 -37.53 14.94 20.09
C LEU A 326 -38.67 15.17 19.08
N ARG A 327 -38.49 14.81 17.81
CA ARG A 327 -39.56 14.90 16.79
C ARG A 327 -40.76 14.01 17.15
N HIS A 328 -40.50 12.78 17.59
CA HIS A 328 -41.53 11.85 18.05
C HIS A 328 -42.24 12.38 19.31
N ALA A 329 -41.50 12.88 20.30
CA ALA A 329 -42.08 13.49 21.51
C ALA A 329 -42.95 14.73 21.18
N HIS A 330 -42.53 15.56 20.22
CA HIS A 330 -43.32 16.69 19.73
C HIS A 330 -44.62 16.23 19.04
N GLN A 331 -44.59 15.15 18.26
CA GLN A 331 -45.79 14.56 17.63
C GLN A 331 -46.76 13.94 18.66
N HIS A 332 -46.25 13.35 19.75
CA HIS A 332 -47.09 12.92 20.87
C HIS A 332 -47.66 14.11 21.66
N LEU A 333 -46.91 15.19 21.83
CA LEU A 333 -47.42 16.42 22.46
C LEU A 333 -48.49 17.12 21.61
N SER A 334 -48.33 17.16 20.28
CA SER A 334 -49.32 17.77 19.39
C SER A 334 -50.63 16.96 19.37
N THR A 335 -50.55 15.63 19.21
CA THR A 335 -51.73 14.74 19.24
C THR A 335 -52.41 14.72 20.61
N LEU A 336 -51.66 14.75 21.72
CA LEU A 336 -52.24 14.95 23.06
C LEU A 336 -52.91 16.33 23.21
N SER A 337 -52.39 17.39 22.56
CA SER A 337 -53.03 18.70 22.54
C SER A 337 -54.36 18.68 21.77
N GLU A 338 -54.47 17.88 20.71
CA GLU A 338 -55.68 17.69 19.91
C GLU A 338 -56.72 16.85 20.67
N GLN A 339 -56.28 15.77 21.33
CA GLN A 339 -57.12 15.01 22.26
C GLN A 339 -57.64 15.91 23.39
N ARG A 340 -56.80 16.81 23.94
CA ARG A 340 -57.25 17.81 24.93
C ARG A 340 -58.32 18.73 24.34
N LYS A 341 -58.12 19.30 23.14
CA LYS A 341 -59.11 20.16 22.46
C LYS A 341 -60.44 19.41 22.23
N PHE A 342 -60.40 18.15 21.83
CA PHE A 342 -61.59 17.31 21.64
C PHE A 342 -62.31 17.03 22.97
N LEU A 343 -61.57 16.69 24.04
CA LEU A 343 -62.15 16.46 25.36
C LEU A 343 -62.74 17.74 25.99
N CYS A 344 -62.16 18.91 25.74
CA CYS A 344 -62.77 20.20 26.12
C CYS A 344 -64.13 20.38 25.41
N ARG A 345 -64.20 20.21 24.08
CA ARG A 345 -65.47 20.30 23.34
C ARG A 345 -66.52 19.29 23.83
N ARG A 346 -66.13 18.05 24.09
CA ARG A 346 -67.07 17.04 24.65
C ARG A 346 -67.54 17.36 26.07
N LEU A 347 -66.73 18.09 26.85
CA LEU A 347 -67.13 18.59 28.16
C LEU A 347 -68.08 19.79 28.02
N GLU A 348 -67.80 20.73 27.12
CA GLU A 348 -68.68 21.87 26.78
C GLU A 348 -70.05 21.38 26.26
N GLU A 349 -70.08 20.38 25.38
CA GLU A 349 -71.30 19.70 24.91
C GLU A 349 -72.05 18.99 26.06
N GLN A 350 -71.33 18.31 26.97
CA GLN A 350 -71.97 17.67 28.13
C GLN A 350 -72.53 18.73 29.12
N GLU A 351 -71.86 19.86 29.31
CA GLU A 351 -72.34 20.92 30.19
C GLU A 351 -73.58 21.61 29.63
N LEU A 352 -73.65 21.82 28.31
CA LEU A 352 -74.88 22.24 27.61
C LEU A 352 -76.01 21.22 27.78
N LEU A 353 -75.75 19.91 27.61
CA LEU A 353 -76.75 18.86 27.82
C LEU A 353 -77.18 18.77 29.30
N GLU A 354 -76.25 18.89 30.25
CA GLU A 354 -76.55 18.96 31.69
C GLU A 354 -77.32 20.25 32.05
N GLU A 355 -77.29 21.29 31.23
CA GLU A 355 -78.14 22.49 31.35
C GLU A 355 -79.51 22.33 30.70
N GLU A 356 -79.62 21.72 29.52
CA GLU A 356 -80.93 21.44 28.90
C GLU A 356 -81.75 20.47 29.74
N VAL A 357 -81.12 19.40 30.26
CA VAL A 357 -81.74 18.49 31.23
C VAL A 357 -82.11 19.22 32.52
N ARG A 358 -81.35 20.25 32.94
CA ARG A 358 -81.69 21.08 34.10
C ARG A 358 -82.90 21.95 33.84
N ARG A 359 -82.94 22.68 32.72
CA ARG A 359 -84.10 23.47 32.28
C ARG A 359 -85.35 22.61 32.12
N LEU A 360 -85.22 21.37 31.63
CA LEU A 360 -86.32 20.39 31.57
C LEU A 360 -86.77 19.91 32.96
N VAL A 361 -85.83 19.63 33.87
CA VAL A 361 -86.14 19.25 35.26
C VAL A 361 -86.75 20.42 36.04
N ASP A 362 -86.32 21.66 35.80
CA ASP A 362 -86.87 22.87 36.42
C ASP A 362 -88.27 23.19 35.86
N ALA A 363 -88.53 22.91 34.57
CA ALA A 363 -89.86 23.04 33.94
C ALA A 363 -90.86 21.95 34.36
N LEU A 364 -90.37 20.74 34.65
CA LEU A 364 -91.19 19.62 35.16
C LEU A 364 -91.29 19.58 36.69
N GLY A 365 -90.36 20.24 37.39
CA GLY A 365 -90.11 20.09 38.81
C GLY A 365 -90.39 21.36 39.60
N GLY A 366 -91.67 21.55 39.96
CA GLY A 366 -92.15 22.62 40.84
C GLY A 366 -91.64 22.55 42.30
N GLY A 367 -90.33 22.65 42.49
CA GLY A 367 -89.70 23.05 43.75
C GLY A 367 -89.72 22.06 44.93
N ARG A 368 -88.97 20.96 44.84
CA ARG A 368 -88.29 20.27 45.98
C ARG A 368 -87.43 19.08 45.51
N ASP A 369 -86.12 19.11 45.80
CA ASP A 369 -85.54 18.27 46.89
C ASP A 369 -84.03 18.47 47.07
N ARG A 370 -83.61 18.77 48.30
CA ARG A 370 -82.20 19.12 48.62
C ARG A 370 -81.27 17.91 48.80
N GLU A 371 -81.80 16.69 48.78
CA GLU A 371 -81.05 15.49 49.18
C GLU A 371 -80.28 14.83 48.02
N VAL A 372 -80.84 14.82 46.80
CA VAL A 372 -80.19 14.24 45.61
C VAL A 372 -78.90 14.99 45.26
N ASP A 373 -78.88 16.30 45.49
CA ASP A 373 -77.71 17.13 45.23
C ASP A 373 -76.53 16.85 46.15
N ARG A 374 -76.74 16.33 47.37
CA ARG A 374 -75.62 15.96 48.26
C ARG A 374 -74.76 14.85 47.63
N ARG A 375 -75.40 13.88 46.93
CA ARG A 375 -74.70 12.80 46.19
C ARG A 375 -74.16 13.24 44.81
N ARG A 376 -74.65 14.35 44.24
CA ARG A 376 -74.08 14.97 43.03
C ARG A 376 -72.88 15.87 43.37
N ALA A 377 -72.99 16.68 44.42
CA ALA A 377 -71.92 17.53 44.94
C ALA A 377 -70.67 16.74 45.35
N VAL A 378 -70.81 15.61 46.05
CA VAL A 378 -69.65 14.75 46.39
C VAL A 378 -68.96 14.20 45.14
N ARG A 379 -69.70 13.89 44.06
CA ARG A 379 -69.11 13.43 42.80
C ARG A 379 -68.44 14.57 42.01
N ARG A 380 -69.03 15.76 41.99
CA ARG A 380 -68.40 16.98 41.44
C ARG A 380 -67.13 17.33 42.22
N TRP A 381 -67.19 17.40 43.56
CA TRP A 381 -66.04 17.65 44.43
C TRP A 381 -64.89 16.66 44.20
N ARG A 382 -65.17 15.35 44.10
CA ARG A 382 -64.14 14.34 43.77
C ARG A 382 -63.50 14.59 42.40
N ARG A 383 -64.28 14.93 41.37
CA ARG A 383 -63.76 15.30 40.04
C ARG A 383 -62.91 16.58 40.10
N SER A 384 -63.39 17.63 40.74
CA SER A 384 -62.65 18.90 40.92
C SER A 384 -61.35 18.70 41.69
N VAL A 385 -61.35 17.88 42.76
CA VAL A 385 -60.12 17.52 43.50
C VAL A 385 -59.15 16.75 42.61
N CYS A 386 -59.60 15.82 41.78
CA CYS A 386 -58.73 15.15 40.80
C CYS A 386 -58.12 16.13 39.78
N VAL A 387 -58.90 17.10 39.28
CA VAL A 387 -58.40 18.15 38.36
C VAL A 387 -57.39 19.06 39.07
N VAL A 388 -57.66 19.52 40.29
CA VAL A 388 -56.75 20.36 41.08
C VAL A 388 -55.47 19.61 41.46
N LEU A 389 -55.55 18.31 41.78
CA LEU A 389 -54.36 17.46 42.01
C LEU A 389 -53.54 17.24 40.74
N ALA A 390 -54.19 17.06 39.59
CA ALA A 390 -53.50 16.99 38.30
C ALA A 390 -52.81 18.32 37.96
N MET A 391 -53.47 19.45 38.18
CA MET A 391 -52.93 20.78 37.94
C MET A 391 -51.76 21.10 38.90
N ASN A 392 -51.90 20.79 40.19
CA ASN A 392 -50.81 20.92 41.17
C ASN A 392 -49.61 20.03 40.82
N ARG A 393 -49.84 18.82 40.28
CA ARG A 393 -48.75 17.96 39.77
C ARG A 393 -48.08 18.58 38.54
N TRP A 394 -48.85 19.21 37.64
CA TRP A 394 -48.31 19.94 36.48
C TRP A 394 -47.50 21.18 36.90
N CYS A 395 -47.98 21.95 37.88
CA CYS A 395 -47.25 23.08 38.46
C CYS A 395 -46.04 22.64 39.31
N SER A 396 -46.06 21.46 39.92
CA SER A 396 -44.91 20.87 40.60
C SER A 396 -43.84 20.40 39.61
N LEU A 397 -44.23 19.96 38.42
CA LEU A 397 -43.32 19.68 37.30
C LEU A 397 -42.74 20.98 36.75
N SER A 398 -43.56 21.98 36.40
CA SER A 398 -43.05 23.22 35.80
C SER A 398 -42.12 24.02 36.72
N ARG A 399 -42.37 24.01 38.04
CA ARG A 399 -41.47 24.59 39.06
C ARG A 399 -40.12 23.87 39.21
N LYS A 400 -39.93 22.71 38.57
CA LYS A 400 -38.69 21.92 38.59
C LYS A 400 -37.96 21.90 37.24
N THR A 401 -38.54 22.49 36.20
CA THR A 401 -37.95 22.55 34.85
C THR A 401 -37.52 23.97 34.51
N THR A 402 -36.25 24.28 34.72
CA THR A 402 -35.63 25.50 34.19
C THR A 402 -35.50 25.40 32.67
N VAL A 403 -36.23 26.25 31.94
CA VAL A 403 -36.01 26.48 30.50
C VAL A 403 -34.66 27.17 30.36
N LEU A 404 -33.75 26.59 29.58
CA LEU A 404 -32.41 27.16 29.34
C LEU A 404 -32.33 27.93 28.03
N LEU A 405 -33.07 27.51 27.00
CA LEU A 405 -33.16 28.18 25.70
C LEU A 405 -34.59 28.05 25.14
N HIS A 406 -35.06 29.09 24.46
CA HIS A 406 -36.19 28.99 23.53
C HIS A 406 -35.64 28.86 22.11
N LEU A 407 -35.87 27.71 21.48
CA LEU A 407 -35.54 27.54 20.06
C LEU A 407 -36.76 27.95 19.23
N ASP A 408 -36.67 29.09 18.56
CA ASP A 408 -37.74 29.59 17.69
C ASP A 408 -37.59 28.98 16.28
N ILE A 409 -38.29 27.86 16.07
CA ILE A 409 -38.34 27.18 14.78
C ILE A 409 -39.49 27.81 14.00
N GLY A 410 -39.17 28.52 12.90
CA GLY A 410 -40.09 29.33 12.11
C GLY A 410 -41.39 28.61 11.75
N GLY A 411 -42.42 28.82 12.57
CA GLY A 411 -43.62 27.98 12.58
C GLY A 411 -44.58 28.22 13.77
N GLY A 412 -44.52 29.40 14.41
CA GLY A 412 -45.53 29.83 15.39
C GLY A 412 -45.53 29.11 16.74
N GLY A 413 -44.41 28.50 17.15
CA GLY A 413 -44.32 27.80 18.43
C GLY A 413 -42.89 27.57 18.91
N ALA A 414 -42.32 28.55 19.63
CA ALA A 414 -41.00 28.43 20.24
C ALA A 414 -40.93 27.27 21.26
N VAL A 415 -39.98 26.35 21.05
CA VAL A 415 -39.80 25.17 21.91
C VAL A 415 -38.77 25.46 22.99
N GLY A 416 -39.21 25.44 24.25
CA GLY A 416 -38.31 25.60 25.40
C GLY A 416 -37.53 24.33 25.71
N VAL A 417 -36.20 24.36 25.54
CA VAL A 417 -35.31 23.28 25.97
C VAL A 417 -35.08 23.41 27.47
N CYS A 418 -35.65 22.47 28.24
CA CYS A 418 -35.50 22.42 29.69
C CYS A 418 -34.29 21.56 30.07
N GLY A 419 -33.39 22.10 30.90
CA GLY A 419 -32.28 21.35 31.49
C GLY A 419 -32.30 21.44 33.01
N GLY A 420 -31.92 20.36 33.68
CA GLY A 420 -31.71 20.35 35.13
C GLY A 420 -30.54 21.25 35.54
N SER A 421 -30.61 21.85 36.73
CA SER A 421 -29.57 22.73 37.25
C SER A 421 -28.30 21.97 37.63
N PHE A 422 -27.19 22.23 36.94
CA PHE A 422 -25.90 21.56 37.18
C PHE A 422 -24.83 22.46 37.80
N THR A 423 -24.19 21.93 38.85
CA THR A 423 -22.81 22.21 39.31
C THR A 423 -22.31 23.65 39.22
N ALA A 424 -22.72 24.48 40.18
CA ALA A 424 -22.05 25.72 40.55
C ALA A 424 -21.43 25.60 41.95
N THR A 425 -20.38 24.76 42.10
CA THR A 425 -19.66 24.59 43.37
C THR A 425 -18.62 25.69 43.57
N GLN A 426 -19.00 26.75 44.29
CA GLN A 426 -18.14 27.82 44.87
C GLN A 426 -17.19 28.53 43.88
N LYS A 427 -17.23 29.85 43.73
CA LYS A 427 -17.13 30.84 44.82
C LYS A 427 -17.48 32.23 44.26
N GLY A 428 -18.18 33.05 45.05
CA GLY A 428 -18.66 34.38 44.64
C GLY A 428 -20.19 34.42 44.59
N GLN A 429 -20.78 35.27 45.43
CA GLN A 429 -22.21 35.58 45.42
C GLN A 429 -22.44 36.93 44.71
N ASN A 430 -23.67 37.17 44.27
CA ASN A 430 -24.19 38.47 43.83
C ASN A 430 -23.64 39.02 42.50
N ALA A 431 -24.00 38.35 41.41
CA ALA A 431 -24.11 38.98 40.08
C ALA A 431 -25.51 38.68 39.50
N SER A 432 -26.08 39.60 38.73
CA SER A 432 -27.39 39.45 38.09
C SER A 432 -27.31 38.50 36.90
N GLN A 433 -28.13 37.44 36.88
CA GLN A 433 -28.14 36.44 35.82
C GLN A 433 -28.62 37.05 34.49
N THR A 434 -27.71 37.26 33.54
CA THR A 434 -28.03 37.56 32.14
C THR A 434 -28.20 36.28 31.33
N ALA A 435 -28.80 36.37 30.14
CA ALA A 435 -29.00 35.21 29.26
C ALA A 435 -27.66 34.64 28.73
N GLU A 436 -26.69 35.51 28.45
CA GLU A 436 -25.37 35.15 27.94
C GLU A 436 -24.62 34.20 28.88
N ASP A 437 -24.75 34.39 30.20
CA ASP A 437 -24.18 33.49 31.21
C ASP A 437 -24.72 32.05 31.09
N ALA A 438 -25.96 31.86 30.63
CA ALA A 438 -26.55 30.54 30.44
C ALA A 438 -26.01 29.85 29.18
N GLU A 439 -25.88 30.59 28.08
CA GLU A 439 -25.32 30.10 26.83
C GLU A 439 -23.82 29.78 26.96
N ALA A 440 -23.05 30.63 27.67
CA ALA A 440 -21.65 30.39 28.02
C ALA A 440 -21.44 29.18 28.95
N ARG A 441 -22.47 28.79 29.73
CA ARG A 441 -22.46 27.54 30.51
C ARG A 441 -22.83 26.32 29.66
N PHE A 442 -23.82 26.44 28.78
CA PHE A 442 -24.26 25.37 27.88
C PHE A 442 -23.16 24.99 26.87
N THR A 443 -22.54 25.98 26.23
CA THR A 443 -21.41 25.75 25.31
C THR A 443 -20.21 25.10 26.02
N ARG A 444 -19.86 25.52 27.24
CA ARG A 444 -18.80 24.90 28.05
C ARG A 444 -19.13 23.45 28.46
N TRP A 445 -20.40 23.12 28.66
CA TRP A 445 -20.85 21.74 28.91
C TRP A 445 -20.78 20.88 27.64
N LEU A 446 -21.19 21.41 26.47
CA LEU A 446 -21.09 20.72 25.18
C LEU A 446 -19.64 20.34 24.82
N HIS A 447 -18.66 21.17 25.19
CA HIS A 447 -17.24 20.92 24.97
C HIS A 447 -16.56 20.07 26.08
N SER A 448 -17.34 19.47 26.99
CA SER A 448 -16.77 18.67 28.09
C SER A 448 -16.32 17.29 27.62
N GLU A 449 -15.08 16.90 27.96
CA GLU A 449 -14.57 15.52 27.78
C GLU A 449 -15.43 14.46 28.49
N ARG A 450 -16.15 14.84 29.56
CA ARG A 450 -17.12 13.97 30.23
C ARG A 450 -18.37 13.73 29.39
N LEU A 451 -18.81 14.72 28.61
CA LEU A 451 -19.95 14.54 27.70
C LEU A 451 -19.54 13.72 26.48
N SER A 452 -18.38 14.01 25.88
CA SER A 452 -17.90 13.25 24.72
C SER A 452 -17.63 11.79 25.05
N SER A 453 -17.03 11.47 26.20
CA SER A 453 -16.83 10.09 26.66
C SER A 453 -18.14 9.33 26.90
N ILE A 454 -19.19 9.98 27.42
CA ILE A 454 -20.53 9.38 27.57
C ILE A 454 -21.20 9.16 26.21
N VAL A 455 -21.08 10.09 25.27
CA VAL A 455 -21.59 9.94 23.89
C VAL A 455 -20.86 8.79 23.17
N LEU A 456 -19.54 8.66 23.37
CA LEU A 456 -18.72 7.57 22.82
C LEU A 456 -19.13 6.21 23.38
N SER A 457 -19.28 6.07 24.71
CA SER A 457 -19.65 4.80 25.34
C SER A 457 -21.10 4.40 25.06
N SER A 458 -22.02 5.38 24.98
CA SER A 458 -23.44 5.08 24.69
C SER A 458 -23.69 4.68 23.23
N MET A 459 -22.78 5.04 22.31
CA MET A 459 -22.95 4.80 20.86
C MET A 459 -22.02 3.71 20.30
N SER A 460 -21.17 3.07 21.12
CA SER A 460 -20.24 2.01 20.68
C SER A 460 -20.94 0.88 19.94
N ASP A 461 -22.04 0.38 20.50
CA ASP A 461 -22.73 -0.81 20.02
C ASP A 461 -23.48 -0.52 18.72
N LEU A 462 -23.97 0.70 18.59
CA LEU A 462 -24.55 1.22 17.35
C LEU A 462 -23.50 1.41 16.25
N GLN A 463 -22.30 1.91 16.58
CA GLN A 463 -21.19 1.96 15.63
C GLN A 463 -20.77 0.57 15.16
N VAL A 464 -20.65 -0.39 16.07
CA VAL A 464 -20.34 -1.78 15.72
C VAL A 464 -21.43 -2.36 14.81
N ALA A 465 -22.71 -2.14 15.12
CA ALA A 465 -23.82 -2.60 14.29
C ALA A 465 -23.83 -1.94 12.89
N LEU A 466 -23.46 -0.66 12.78
CA LEU A 466 -23.41 0.07 11.49
C LEU A 466 -22.15 -0.24 10.66
N ALA A 467 -21.03 -0.58 11.29
CA ALA A 467 -19.77 -0.92 10.60
C ALA A 467 -19.80 -2.30 9.93
N HIS A 468 -20.59 -3.24 10.46
CA HIS A 468 -20.77 -4.56 9.86
C HIS A 468 -21.67 -4.48 8.61
N ARG A 469 -21.06 -4.59 7.42
CA ARG A 469 -21.72 -4.53 6.09
C ARG A 469 -22.59 -5.76 5.80
N GLY A 470 -23.60 -5.98 6.64
CA GLY A 470 -24.51 -7.12 6.63
C GLY A 470 -25.41 -7.21 7.87
N SER A 471 -25.42 -6.20 8.75
CA SER A 471 -26.29 -6.17 9.92
C SER A 471 -27.76 -6.03 9.52
N SER A 472 -28.63 -6.74 10.25
CA SER A 472 -30.07 -6.72 9.98
C SER A 472 -30.73 -5.43 10.53
N PRO A 473 -31.81 -4.93 9.91
CA PRO A 473 -32.58 -3.81 10.45
C PRO A 473 -32.97 -3.95 11.94
N PRO A 474 -33.49 -5.09 12.45
CA PRO A 474 -33.81 -5.21 13.87
C PRO A 474 -32.59 -5.12 14.79
N SER A 475 -31.41 -5.63 14.39
CA SER A 475 -30.19 -5.49 15.20
C SER A 475 -29.68 -4.04 15.31
N VAL A 476 -29.82 -3.24 14.25
CA VAL A 476 -29.51 -1.80 14.30
C VAL A 476 -30.55 -1.06 15.15
N ILE A 477 -31.84 -1.44 15.05
CA ILE A 477 -32.91 -0.85 15.86
C ILE A 477 -32.74 -1.17 17.36
N SER A 478 -32.28 -2.38 17.73
CA SER A 478 -31.99 -2.69 19.13
C SER A 478 -30.80 -1.91 19.66
N ALA A 479 -29.69 -1.82 18.91
CA ALA A 479 -28.51 -1.06 19.30
C ALA A 479 -28.78 0.46 19.38
N ALA A 480 -29.62 0.99 18.49
CA ALA A 480 -30.07 2.38 18.55
C ALA A 480 -30.96 2.66 19.77
N ARG A 481 -31.78 1.68 20.19
CA ARG A 481 -32.63 1.80 21.38
C ARG A 481 -31.83 1.73 22.68
N SER A 482 -30.89 0.78 22.81
CA SER A 482 -30.02 0.70 23.99
C SER A 482 -29.07 1.89 24.07
N GLY A 483 -28.48 2.32 22.95
CA GLY A 483 -27.62 3.50 22.93
C GLY A 483 -28.36 4.80 23.26
N LEU A 484 -29.61 4.95 22.81
CA LEU A 484 -30.47 6.06 23.22
C LEU A 484 -30.84 5.98 24.71
N SER A 485 -31.18 4.80 25.25
CA SER A 485 -31.51 4.68 26.68
C SER A 485 -30.28 4.97 27.55
N HIS A 486 -29.13 4.36 27.29
CA HIS A 486 -27.90 4.61 28.07
C HIS A 486 -27.47 6.09 28.01
N LEU A 487 -27.62 6.75 26.86
CA LEU A 487 -27.34 8.18 26.75
C LEU A 487 -28.34 9.03 27.56
N LEU A 488 -29.64 8.70 27.52
CA LEU A 488 -30.66 9.42 28.31
C LEU A 488 -30.49 9.15 29.81
N ASP A 489 -30.29 7.90 30.22
CA ASP A 489 -30.06 7.49 31.61
C ASP A 489 -28.83 8.21 32.18
N HIS A 490 -27.69 8.21 31.48
CA HIS A 490 -26.49 8.91 31.94
C HIS A 490 -26.59 10.45 31.92
N LEU A 491 -27.48 11.05 31.11
CA LEU A 491 -27.78 12.48 31.15
C LEU A 491 -28.75 12.84 32.29
N LEU A 492 -29.68 11.93 32.63
CA LEU A 492 -30.71 12.14 33.64
C LEU A 492 -30.25 11.78 35.05
N ASP A 493 -29.54 10.67 35.25
CA ASP A 493 -28.99 10.24 36.56
C ASP A 493 -28.05 11.28 37.16
N GLN A 494 -27.22 11.90 36.31
CA GLN A 494 -26.35 13.00 36.75
C GLN A 494 -27.14 14.17 37.37
N SER A 495 -28.39 14.38 36.95
CA SER A 495 -29.28 15.42 37.51
C SER A 495 -29.98 14.98 38.81
N ALA A 496 -30.02 13.67 39.08
CA ALA A 496 -30.60 13.09 40.30
C ALA A 496 -29.62 13.08 41.48
N CYS A 497 -28.31 13.14 41.25
CA CYS A 497 -27.26 13.10 42.28
C CYS A 497 -27.29 14.23 43.34
N SER A 498 -28.21 15.20 43.22
CA SER A 498 -28.42 16.27 44.22
C SER A 498 -29.45 15.92 45.31
N PHE A 499 -30.08 14.74 45.28
CA PHE A 499 -31.17 14.38 46.19
C PHE A 499 -30.84 13.21 47.13
N SER A 500 -30.07 13.51 48.18
CA SER A 500 -30.08 12.68 49.39
C SER A 500 -31.34 12.96 50.23
N SER A 501 -31.83 11.93 50.92
CA SER A 501 -32.95 11.97 51.89
C SER A 501 -34.28 12.59 51.42
N SER A 502 -35.11 11.77 50.76
CA SER A 502 -36.50 11.60 51.22
C SER A 502 -37.03 10.23 50.81
N GLU A 503 -37.27 9.37 51.79
CA GLU A 503 -37.72 7.98 51.60
C GLU A 503 -39.23 7.91 51.31
N ALA A 504 -39.66 8.64 50.30
CA ALA A 504 -41.04 8.65 49.85
C ALA A 504 -41.31 7.44 48.94
N LYS A 505 -41.83 6.35 49.50
CA LYS A 505 -42.40 5.21 48.75
C LYS A 505 -43.26 5.72 47.59
N VAL A 506 -42.82 5.51 46.35
CA VAL A 506 -43.65 5.75 45.16
C VAL A 506 -44.59 4.55 44.98
N GLU A 507 -45.54 4.41 45.91
CA GLU A 507 -46.72 3.55 45.72
C GLU A 507 -47.45 4.05 44.47
N THR A 508 -47.28 3.29 43.39
CA THR A 508 -47.44 3.84 42.06
C THR A 508 -48.93 4.04 41.78
N LEU A 509 -49.30 5.23 41.29
CA LEU A 509 -50.71 5.56 41.03
C LEU A 509 -51.39 4.63 40.02
N SER A 510 -50.61 3.86 39.25
CA SER A 510 -51.09 2.70 38.48
C SER A 510 -51.91 1.73 39.34
N ASP A 511 -51.45 1.40 40.55
CA ASP A 511 -52.10 0.39 41.39
C ASP A 511 -53.35 0.93 42.08
N ARG A 512 -53.34 2.21 42.46
CA ARG A 512 -54.55 2.92 42.91
C ARG A 512 -55.58 3.19 41.81
N LEU A 513 -55.16 3.25 40.53
CA LEU A 513 -56.07 3.39 39.39
C LEU A 513 -56.60 2.03 38.90
N LYS A 514 -55.76 0.98 38.89
CA LYS A 514 -56.20 -0.41 38.63
C LYS A 514 -57.32 -0.81 39.60
N LEU A 515 -57.12 -0.58 40.90
CA LEU A 515 -58.13 -0.83 41.95
C LEU A 515 -59.42 0.01 41.82
N GLY A 516 -59.44 1.07 41.00
CA GLY A 516 -60.59 1.97 40.86
C GLY A 516 -61.35 1.86 39.52
N LEU A 517 -60.82 1.12 38.54
CA LEU A 517 -61.35 1.07 37.17
C LEU A 517 -61.47 -0.36 36.59
N SER A 518 -61.01 -1.40 37.30
CA SER A 518 -61.12 -2.79 36.83
C SER A 518 -62.44 -3.48 37.20
N GLU A 519 -63.32 -2.86 37.97
CA GLU A 519 -64.61 -3.46 38.36
C GLU A 519 -65.76 -2.94 37.49
N ARG A 520 -66.57 -3.90 36.99
CA ARG A 520 -67.98 -3.74 36.59
C ARG A 520 -68.30 -3.27 35.15
N THR A 521 -67.90 -4.08 34.16
CA THR A 521 -68.76 -4.40 33.00
C THR A 521 -69.14 -5.88 33.03
N PRO A 522 -70.25 -6.26 33.71
CA PRO A 522 -70.62 -7.66 33.89
C PRO A 522 -71.49 -8.17 32.74
N ASP A 523 -71.02 -9.16 31.98
CA ASP A 523 -71.92 -10.04 31.22
C ASP A 523 -72.49 -11.10 32.17
N THR A 524 -73.79 -10.99 32.46
CA THR A 524 -74.48 -11.74 33.50
C THR A 524 -74.72 -13.21 33.15
N LYS A 525 -74.53 -13.63 31.89
CA LYS A 525 -74.82 -15.00 31.46
C LYS A 525 -73.65 -15.98 31.66
N ALA A 526 -72.41 -15.52 31.47
CA ALA A 526 -71.23 -16.40 31.53
C ALA A 526 -70.88 -16.90 32.95
N LEU A 527 -71.27 -16.14 33.98
CA LEU A 527 -70.93 -16.43 35.38
C LEU A 527 -71.72 -17.61 35.94
N VAL A 528 -72.97 -17.79 35.48
CA VAL A 528 -73.87 -18.86 35.95
C VAL A 528 -73.47 -20.24 35.40
N SER A 529 -73.10 -20.31 34.12
CA SER A 529 -72.70 -21.57 33.47
C SER A 529 -71.34 -22.09 33.96
N SER A 530 -70.39 -21.20 34.22
CA SER A 530 -69.09 -21.56 34.80
C SER A 530 -69.23 -22.31 36.14
N LEU A 531 -70.11 -21.83 37.02
CA LEU A 531 -70.29 -22.40 38.35
C LEU A 531 -70.80 -23.86 38.32
N GLN A 532 -71.64 -24.19 37.35
CA GLN A 532 -72.19 -25.55 37.18
C GLN A 532 -71.14 -26.54 36.65
N GLN A 533 -70.26 -26.10 35.75
CA GLN A 533 -69.18 -26.93 35.16
C GLN A 533 -68.21 -27.45 36.24
N HIS A 534 -67.86 -26.61 37.22
CA HIS A 534 -66.82 -26.91 38.20
C HIS A 534 -67.19 -28.01 39.21
N PHE A 535 -68.45 -28.11 39.62
CA PHE A 535 -68.89 -29.16 40.55
C PHE A 535 -68.79 -30.58 39.96
N LEU A 536 -69.05 -30.72 38.65
CA LEU A 536 -69.08 -32.02 37.97
C LEU A 536 -67.67 -32.58 37.71
N LEU A 537 -66.69 -31.70 37.45
CA LEU A 537 -65.29 -32.08 37.25
C LEU A 537 -64.57 -32.47 38.56
N PHE A 538 -65.05 -32.01 39.72
CA PHE A 538 -64.41 -32.31 41.01
C PHE A 538 -64.60 -33.78 41.44
N SER A 539 -65.79 -34.34 41.23
CA SER A 539 -66.11 -35.72 41.66
C SER A 539 -65.37 -36.80 40.88
N GLN A 540 -65.14 -36.60 39.57
CA GLN A 540 -64.45 -37.58 38.72
C GLN A 540 -62.98 -37.80 39.13
N ARG A 541 -62.25 -36.73 39.47
CA ARG A 541 -60.80 -36.80 39.74
C ARG A 541 -60.46 -37.62 40.98
N LEU A 542 -61.39 -37.70 41.95
CA LEU A 542 -61.17 -38.39 43.22
C LEU A 542 -61.24 -39.93 43.08
N HIS A 543 -61.98 -40.44 42.08
CA HIS A 543 -62.11 -41.89 41.84
C HIS A 543 -60.83 -42.52 41.22
N SER A 544 -60.14 -41.80 40.33
CA SER A 544 -59.00 -42.35 39.57
C SER A 544 -57.79 -42.66 40.45
N ALA A 545 -57.55 -41.89 41.51
CA ALA A 545 -56.33 -41.97 42.32
C ALA A 545 -56.23 -43.23 43.22
N GLU A 546 -57.36 -43.87 43.55
CA GLU A 546 -57.39 -45.09 44.38
C GLU A 546 -56.99 -46.36 43.59
N VAL A 547 -57.11 -46.34 42.26
CA VAL A 547 -56.87 -47.52 41.40
C VAL A 547 -55.36 -47.82 41.29
N GLU A 548 -54.55 -46.81 40.98
CA GLU A 548 -53.12 -46.97 40.66
C GLU A 548 -52.31 -47.58 41.82
N ARG A 549 -52.63 -47.19 43.05
CA ARG A 549 -51.98 -47.62 44.31
C ARG A 549 -51.92 -49.14 44.50
N ARG A 550 -52.81 -49.90 43.84
CA ARG A 550 -52.92 -51.36 43.98
C ARG A 550 -51.99 -52.14 43.07
N SER A 551 -51.62 -51.56 41.90
CA SER A 551 -50.82 -52.25 40.87
C SER A 551 -49.36 -52.49 41.31
N LEU A 552 -48.69 -51.44 41.80
CA LEU A 552 -47.24 -51.41 42.09
C LEU A 552 -46.75 -52.39 43.18
N ARG A 553 -47.67 -53.12 43.85
CA ARG A 553 -47.32 -54.10 44.90
C ARG A 553 -46.95 -55.49 44.36
N LEU A 554 -47.28 -55.79 43.10
CA LEU A 554 -47.08 -57.14 42.53
C LEU A 554 -45.71 -57.34 41.87
N GLU A 555 -45.03 -56.28 41.46
CA GLU A 555 -43.86 -56.35 40.58
C GLU A 555 -42.55 -56.72 41.34
N VAL A 556 -42.45 -56.33 42.61
CA VAL A 556 -41.25 -56.47 43.45
C VAL A 556 -40.88 -57.92 43.77
N THR A 557 -41.81 -58.87 43.68
CA THR A 557 -41.59 -60.27 44.08
C THR A 557 -40.84 -61.11 43.04
N ASN A 558 -40.82 -60.70 41.76
CA ASN A 558 -40.31 -61.53 40.67
C ASN A 558 -38.77 -61.52 40.51
N LEU A 559 -38.07 -60.49 40.98
CA LEU A 559 -36.65 -60.26 40.67
C LEU A 559 -35.63 -61.03 41.55
N ARG A 560 -36.06 -61.96 42.42
CA ARG A 560 -35.21 -62.59 43.45
C ARG A 560 -34.70 -64.01 43.15
N ARG A 561 -34.66 -64.49 41.90
CA ARG A 561 -34.57 -65.95 41.61
C ARG A 561 -33.62 -66.44 40.49
N GLY A 562 -32.36 -65.97 40.38
CA GLY A 562 -31.38 -66.65 39.48
C GLY A 562 -29.92 -66.16 39.49
N LEU A 563 -28.97 -67.06 39.80
CA LEU A 563 -27.49 -66.92 39.69
C LEU A 563 -26.78 -68.30 39.91
N GLN A 564 -25.70 -68.63 39.14
CA GLN A 564 -24.46 -69.44 39.48
C GLN A 564 -23.87 -70.44 38.40
N GLN A 565 -22.51 -70.68 38.46
CA GLN A 565 -21.64 -71.84 38.01
C GLN A 565 -20.80 -71.87 36.68
N GLY A 566 -19.81 -72.83 36.56
CA GLY A 566 -18.57 -72.79 35.68
C GLY A 566 -17.88 -74.15 35.19
N VAL A 567 -16.53 -74.21 34.95
CA VAL A 567 -15.80 -75.10 33.94
C VAL A 567 -14.47 -75.83 34.41
N PRO A 568 -13.95 -76.95 33.79
CA PRO A 568 -12.80 -77.81 34.25
C PRO A 568 -11.51 -77.97 33.32
N SER A 569 -10.63 -79.00 33.53
CA SER A 569 -9.20 -79.15 33.05
C SER A 569 -8.69 -80.62 32.84
N ASP A 570 -7.71 -80.92 31.94
CA ASP A 570 -7.21 -82.32 31.69
C ASP A 570 -5.86 -82.59 30.89
N HIS A 571 -4.73 -81.84 31.04
CA HIS A 571 -3.61 -81.88 30.03
C HIS A 571 -2.15 -82.16 30.49
N PHE A 572 -1.86 -82.84 31.62
CA PHE A 572 -0.50 -82.82 32.20
C PHE A 572 0.42 -84.04 31.95
N GLN A 573 -0.09 -85.28 31.81
CA GLN A 573 0.74 -86.48 32.00
C GLN A 573 1.58 -86.94 30.79
N SER A 574 1.31 -86.49 29.56
CA SER A 574 2.05 -86.91 28.36
C SER A 574 3.53 -86.49 28.33
N VAL A 575 3.95 -85.60 29.23
CA VAL A 575 5.23 -84.86 29.15
C VAL A 575 6.43 -85.67 29.70
N CYS A 576 6.20 -86.74 30.45
CA CYS A 576 7.26 -87.39 31.24
C CYS A 576 7.96 -88.59 30.57
N GLU A 577 7.35 -89.25 29.58
CA GLU A 577 7.95 -90.41 28.90
C GLU A 577 9.02 -90.01 27.87
N GLU A 578 8.76 -88.97 27.07
CA GLU A 578 9.67 -88.49 26.02
C GLU A 578 11.06 -88.13 26.57
N LEU A 579 11.08 -87.56 27.78
CA LEU A 579 12.24 -86.98 28.46
C LEU A 579 13.37 -87.99 28.71
N ARG A 580 13.08 -89.30 28.71
CA ARG A 580 14.08 -90.37 28.92
C ARG A 580 14.67 -90.95 27.64
N GLN A 581 13.95 -90.92 26.51
CA GLN A 581 14.51 -91.33 25.21
C GLN A 581 15.43 -90.27 24.59
N ALA A 582 15.38 -89.03 25.10
CA ALA A 582 16.33 -87.99 24.73
C ALA A 582 17.77 -88.33 25.18
N LEU A 583 17.93 -88.83 26.42
CA LEU A 583 19.22 -88.88 27.11
C LEU A 583 20.26 -89.85 26.50
N SER A 584 19.84 -90.93 25.82
CA SER A 584 20.79 -91.83 25.15
C SER A 584 21.30 -91.25 23.83
N ARG A 585 20.45 -90.52 23.09
CA ARG A 585 20.83 -89.80 21.86
C ARG A 585 21.84 -88.69 22.14
N GLU A 586 21.82 -88.13 23.34
CA GLU A 586 22.78 -87.15 23.86
C GLU A 586 24.24 -87.61 23.75
N GLN A 587 24.52 -88.91 23.98
CA GLN A 587 25.89 -89.40 24.19
C GLN A 587 26.59 -89.87 22.91
N GLU A 588 25.87 -90.41 21.92
CA GLU A 588 26.44 -90.62 20.58
C GLU A 588 26.67 -89.29 19.84
N ALA A 589 25.87 -88.26 20.14
CA ALA A 589 26.13 -86.91 19.64
C ALA A 589 27.46 -86.34 20.15
N GLN A 590 27.83 -86.61 21.41
CA GLN A 590 29.03 -86.03 22.05
C GLN A 590 30.36 -86.45 21.42
N THR A 591 30.46 -87.62 20.77
CA THR A 591 31.68 -88.04 20.06
C THR A 591 31.79 -87.38 18.69
N LEU A 592 30.70 -87.36 17.91
CA LEU A 592 30.61 -86.64 16.64
C LEU A 592 30.88 -85.14 16.80
N ILE A 593 30.42 -84.53 17.91
CA ILE A 593 30.72 -83.14 18.28
C ILE A 593 32.23 -82.87 18.39
N GLN A 594 33.05 -83.82 18.84
CA GLN A 594 34.50 -83.58 19.03
C GLN A 594 35.29 -83.55 17.72
N ASP A 595 34.97 -84.41 16.75
CA ASP A 595 35.64 -84.36 15.44
C ASP A 595 35.07 -83.26 14.54
N GLN A 596 33.77 -82.96 14.66
CA GLN A 596 33.20 -81.73 14.10
C GLN A 596 33.89 -80.49 14.69
N SER A 597 34.16 -80.43 16.00
CA SER A 597 34.86 -79.32 16.65
C SER A 597 36.24 -79.02 16.03
N LYS A 598 37.00 -80.04 15.61
CA LYS A 598 38.31 -79.87 14.96
C LYS A 598 38.20 -79.27 13.56
N GLN A 599 37.26 -79.74 12.74
CA GLN A 599 36.95 -79.11 11.45
C GLN A 599 36.40 -77.68 11.65
N VAL A 600 35.53 -77.48 12.65
CA VAL A 600 34.99 -76.18 13.04
C VAL A 600 36.09 -75.22 13.50
N GLN A 601 37.20 -75.66 14.12
CA GLN A 601 38.33 -74.78 14.43
C GLN A 601 39.12 -74.32 13.19
N THR A 602 39.23 -75.17 12.17
CA THR A 602 39.89 -74.75 10.91
C THR A 602 38.98 -73.83 10.10
N LEU A 603 37.68 -74.16 10.06
CA LEU A 603 36.65 -73.32 9.46
C LEU A 603 36.43 -72.02 10.25
N SER A 604 36.64 -71.98 11.57
CA SER A 604 36.47 -70.76 12.36
C SER A 604 37.55 -69.74 12.04
N ARG A 605 38.78 -70.16 11.74
CA ARG A 605 39.83 -69.24 11.29
C ARG A 605 39.53 -68.64 9.92
N THR A 606 39.17 -69.48 8.94
CA THR A 606 38.82 -68.99 7.59
C THR A 606 37.52 -68.18 7.59
N THR A 607 36.53 -68.54 8.40
CA THR A 607 35.31 -67.74 8.57
C THR A 607 35.55 -66.48 9.38
N GLN A 608 36.54 -66.42 10.27
CA GLN A 608 36.95 -65.17 10.93
C GLN A 608 37.61 -64.22 9.92
N GLU A 609 38.58 -64.68 9.13
CA GLU A 609 39.22 -63.93 8.04
C GLU A 609 38.15 -63.40 7.04
N LEU A 610 37.22 -64.27 6.61
CA LEU A 610 36.06 -63.88 5.80
C LEU A 610 35.08 -62.95 6.54
N SER A 611 34.93 -63.06 7.87
CA SER A 611 34.10 -62.15 8.66
C SER A 611 34.70 -60.75 8.71
N GLU A 612 36.03 -60.63 8.71
CA GLU A 612 36.75 -59.36 8.75
C GLU A 612 36.70 -58.69 7.38
N ALA A 613 36.91 -59.45 6.30
CA ALA A 613 36.62 -59.00 4.94
C ALA A 613 35.14 -58.56 4.78
N ARG A 614 34.17 -59.34 5.29
CA ARG A 614 32.74 -59.00 5.24
C ARG A 614 32.39 -57.79 6.12
N LYS A 615 33.00 -57.62 7.29
CA LYS A 615 32.88 -56.42 8.14
C LYS A 615 33.39 -55.19 7.39
N GLU A 616 34.54 -55.27 6.73
CA GLU A 616 35.08 -54.15 5.95
C GLU A 616 34.25 -53.86 4.70
N VAL A 617 33.77 -54.87 3.96
CA VAL A 617 32.81 -54.69 2.87
C VAL A 617 31.54 -54.00 3.37
N THR A 618 30.94 -54.42 4.48
CA THR A 618 29.75 -53.73 5.03
C THR A 618 30.06 -52.33 5.56
N ARG A 619 31.28 -52.03 6.02
CA ARG A 619 31.73 -50.66 6.32
C ARG A 619 31.80 -49.81 5.04
N LYS A 620 32.45 -50.30 3.97
CA LYS A 620 32.52 -49.61 2.67
C LYS A 620 31.12 -49.41 2.06
N GLU A 621 30.26 -50.42 2.13
CA GLU A 621 28.86 -50.37 1.69
C GLU A 621 28.02 -49.39 2.53
N ARG A 622 28.29 -49.27 3.84
CA ARG A 622 27.69 -48.20 4.69
C ARG A 622 28.19 -46.82 4.28
N SER A 623 29.50 -46.61 4.07
CA SER A 623 30.02 -45.32 3.61
C SER A 623 29.52 -44.96 2.21
N LEU A 624 29.39 -45.93 1.29
CA LEU A 624 28.81 -45.71 -0.04
C LEU A 624 27.31 -45.39 0.03
N ARG A 625 26.54 -46.03 0.92
CA ARG A 625 25.14 -45.63 1.18
C ARG A 625 25.03 -44.25 1.80
N ILE A 626 25.95 -43.85 2.68
CA ILE A 626 26.00 -42.50 3.25
C ILE A 626 26.34 -41.49 2.15
N LEU A 627 27.38 -41.74 1.34
CA LEU A 627 27.78 -40.86 0.24
C LEU A 627 26.69 -40.76 -0.84
N GLY A 628 26.05 -41.88 -1.19
CA GLY A 628 24.91 -41.93 -2.10
C GLY A 628 23.68 -41.16 -1.58
N LYS A 629 23.42 -41.19 -0.26
CA LYS A 629 22.41 -40.32 0.36
C LYS A 629 22.77 -38.84 0.20
N HIS A 630 24.01 -38.44 0.48
CA HIS A 630 24.46 -37.05 0.30
C HIS A 630 24.36 -36.61 -1.18
N LEU A 631 24.82 -37.44 -2.12
CA LEU A 631 24.68 -37.19 -3.56
C LEU A 631 23.21 -37.06 -3.98
N SER A 632 22.30 -37.89 -3.43
CA SER A 632 20.86 -37.77 -3.68
C SER A 632 20.22 -36.54 -3.04
N GLY A 633 20.80 -36.00 -1.97
CA GLY A 633 20.42 -34.73 -1.35
C GLY A 633 20.83 -33.56 -2.24
N VAL A 634 22.13 -33.47 -2.56
CA VAL A 634 22.69 -32.44 -3.45
C VAL A 634 22.02 -32.45 -4.83
N GLN A 635 21.68 -33.62 -5.38
CA GLN A 635 20.94 -33.72 -6.64
C GLN A 635 19.51 -33.17 -6.54
N LYS A 636 18.82 -33.36 -5.41
CA LYS A 636 17.48 -32.79 -5.17
C LYS A 636 17.55 -31.28 -4.90
N GLU A 637 18.52 -30.83 -4.12
CA GLU A 637 18.79 -29.41 -3.89
C GLU A 637 19.12 -28.70 -5.21
N LYS A 638 19.93 -29.33 -6.07
CA LYS A 638 20.18 -28.86 -7.44
C LYS A 638 18.87 -28.74 -8.23
N GLN A 639 18.06 -29.79 -8.30
CA GLN A 639 16.77 -29.76 -9.02
C GLN A 639 15.83 -28.68 -8.48
N GLN A 640 15.74 -28.52 -7.16
CA GLN A 640 14.93 -27.48 -6.52
C GLN A 640 15.46 -26.06 -6.82
N LEU A 641 16.78 -25.88 -6.97
CA LEU A 641 17.38 -24.62 -7.40
C LEU A 641 17.16 -24.37 -8.91
N GLU A 642 17.24 -25.40 -9.75
CA GLU A 642 16.94 -25.31 -11.19
C GLU A 642 15.46 -24.92 -11.42
N GLU A 643 14.50 -25.54 -10.72
CA GLU A 643 13.09 -25.13 -10.77
C GLU A 643 12.85 -23.70 -10.25
N ARG A 644 13.55 -23.29 -9.18
CA ARG A 644 13.44 -21.93 -8.64
C ARG A 644 14.03 -20.89 -9.59
N LEU A 645 15.11 -21.24 -10.28
CA LEU A 645 15.69 -20.39 -11.32
C LEU A 645 14.73 -20.27 -12.51
N GLN A 646 14.16 -21.37 -13.01
CA GLN A 646 13.18 -21.36 -14.10
C GLN A 646 11.98 -20.46 -13.77
N ARG A 647 11.39 -20.61 -12.57
CA ARG A 647 10.27 -19.76 -12.10
C ARG A 647 10.66 -18.28 -12.01
N ALA A 648 11.84 -17.96 -11.49
CA ALA A 648 12.32 -16.57 -11.43
C ALA A 648 12.60 -15.98 -12.83
N GLU A 649 13.10 -16.77 -13.77
CA GLU A 649 13.26 -16.34 -15.17
C GLU A 649 11.90 -16.15 -15.88
N GLU A 650 10.89 -16.98 -15.57
CA GLU A 650 9.52 -16.83 -16.07
C GLU A 650 8.87 -15.55 -15.53
N GLU A 651 8.96 -15.30 -14.22
CA GLU A 651 8.55 -14.03 -13.60
C GLU A 651 9.25 -12.82 -14.26
N GLN A 652 10.57 -12.91 -14.51
CA GLN A 652 11.31 -11.84 -15.20
C GLN A 652 10.88 -11.66 -16.66
N ARG A 653 10.58 -12.73 -17.39
CA ARG A 653 10.04 -12.68 -18.77
C ARG A 653 8.67 -11.98 -18.79
N ASP A 654 7.81 -12.28 -17.83
CA ASP A 654 6.47 -11.68 -17.74
C ASP A 654 6.50 -10.23 -17.29
N LEU A 655 7.36 -9.85 -16.33
CA LEU A 655 7.59 -8.45 -15.99
C LEU A 655 8.12 -7.65 -17.20
N SER A 656 9.02 -8.25 -17.99
CA SER A 656 9.52 -7.64 -19.24
C SER A 656 8.42 -7.48 -20.31
N ARG A 657 7.53 -8.48 -20.46
CA ARG A 657 6.34 -8.40 -21.32
C ARG A 657 5.40 -7.27 -20.88
N ARG A 658 5.05 -7.19 -19.58
CA ARG A 658 4.17 -6.14 -19.01
C ARG A 658 4.77 -4.75 -19.23
N HIS A 659 6.05 -4.57 -18.93
CA HIS A 659 6.76 -3.30 -19.17
C HIS A 659 6.73 -2.90 -20.65
N LYS A 660 6.95 -3.85 -21.59
CA LYS A 660 6.84 -3.59 -23.02
C LYS A 660 5.43 -3.18 -23.45
N CYS A 661 4.39 -3.78 -22.86
CA CYS A 661 2.99 -3.41 -23.12
C CYS A 661 2.68 -1.99 -22.62
N VAL A 662 3.10 -1.63 -21.40
CA VAL A 662 2.96 -0.27 -20.86
C VAL A 662 3.68 0.77 -21.73
N VAL A 663 4.93 0.49 -22.13
CA VAL A 663 5.70 1.37 -23.04
C VAL A 663 4.99 1.55 -24.39
N ASN A 664 4.39 0.50 -24.94
CA ASN A 664 3.61 0.61 -26.18
C ASN A 664 2.33 1.45 -25.99
N CYS A 665 1.58 1.24 -24.92
CA CYS A 665 0.37 2.02 -24.61
C CYS A 665 0.69 3.52 -24.48
N MET A 666 1.76 3.85 -23.74
CA MET A 666 2.21 5.24 -23.56
C MET A 666 2.67 5.87 -24.87
N LYS A 667 3.34 5.14 -25.76
CA LYS A 667 3.71 5.63 -27.10
C LYS A 667 2.50 5.89 -27.99
N SER A 668 1.51 4.99 -27.99
CA SER A 668 0.26 5.20 -28.73
C SER A 668 -0.49 6.45 -28.24
N ALA A 669 -0.59 6.64 -26.92
CA ALA A 669 -1.15 7.85 -26.33
C ALA A 669 -0.35 9.11 -26.70
N GLU A 670 0.98 9.07 -26.65
CA GLU A 670 1.86 10.17 -27.07
C GLU A 670 1.61 10.56 -28.54
N THR A 671 1.46 9.58 -29.45
CA THR A 671 1.14 9.85 -30.86
C THR A 671 -0.26 10.45 -31.06
N SER A 672 -1.26 10.01 -30.30
CA SER A 672 -2.62 10.58 -30.32
C SER A 672 -2.62 12.04 -29.85
N CYS A 673 -1.91 12.34 -28.75
CA CYS A 673 -1.74 13.71 -28.26
C CYS A 673 -1.00 14.62 -29.25
N LYS A 674 0.00 14.11 -29.99
CA LYS A 674 0.67 14.86 -31.07
C LYS A 674 -0.28 15.17 -32.22
N GLN A 675 -1.04 14.17 -32.71
CA GLN A 675 -2.03 14.36 -33.77
C GLN A 675 -3.09 15.40 -33.42
N VAL A 676 -3.57 15.44 -32.17
CA VAL A 676 -4.55 16.45 -31.74
C VAL A 676 -3.94 17.84 -31.55
N ARG A 677 -2.69 17.93 -31.09
CA ARG A 677 -1.94 19.21 -31.09
C ARG A 677 -1.76 19.75 -32.51
N GLU A 678 -1.38 18.90 -33.45
CA GLU A 678 -1.22 19.24 -34.87
C GLU A 678 -2.56 19.65 -35.50
N SER A 679 -3.64 18.93 -35.19
CA SER A 679 -5.00 19.27 -35.63
C SER A 679 -5.45 20.64 -35.10
N LEU A 680 -5.17 20.95 -33.83
CA LEU A 680 -5.51 22.24 -33.22
C LEU A 680 -4.76 23.40 -33.89
N ILE A 681 -3.44 23.22 -34.13
CA ILE A 681 -2.60 24.18 -34.85
C ILE A 681 -3.14 24.42 -36.28
N GLN A 682 -3.61 23.37 -36.96
CA GLN A 682 -4.24 23.49 -38.28
C GLN A 682 -5.59 24.22 -38.22
N SER A 683 -6.46 23.94 -37.23
CA SER A 683 -7.77 24.59 -37.10
C SER A 683 -7.69 26.09 -36.81
N HIS A 684 -6.61 26.59 -36.20
CA HIS A 684 -6.41 28.04 -36.02
C HIS A 684 -6.30 28.81 -37.36
N GLY A 685 -6.05 28.11 -38.49
CA GLY A 685 -6.10 28.68 -39.83
C GLY A 685 -7.49 28.67 -40.50
N SER A 686 -8.55 28.17 -39.84
CA SER A 686 -9.89 28.03 -40.45
C SER A 686 -11.03 28.05 -39.44
N ILE A 687 -11.67 29.23 -39.33
CA ILE A 687 -12.70 29.61 -38.34
C ILE A 687 -13.97 28.71 -38.32
N SER A 688 -14.11 27.77 -39.25
CA SER A 688 -15.33 26.97 -39.47
C SER A 688 -15.27 25.51 -38.98
N SER A 689 -14.08 24.93 -38.80
CA SER A 689 -13.98 23.50 -38.46
C SER A 689 -14.21 23.24 -36.97
N GLN A 690 -15.27 22.49 -36.63
CA GLN A 690 -15.47 22.01 -35.25
C GLN A 690 -14.29 21.14 -34.79
N PRO A 691 -13.79 21.29 -33.55
CA PRO A 691 -12.73 20.45 -33.03
C PRO A 691 -13.21 18.99 -32.90
N ARG A 692 -12.48 18.06 -33.52
CA ARG A 692 -12.81 16.63 -33.43
C ARG A 692 -12.60 16.12 -31.99
N PRO A 693 -13.53 15.31 -31.45
CA PRO A 693 -13.35 14.66 -30.14
C PRO A 693 -12.07 13.80 -30.09
N LEU A 694 -11.38 13.86 -28.95
CA LEU A 694 -10.27 12.96 -28.61
C LEU A 694 -10.76 11.51 -28.46
N LEU A 695 -10.66 10.73 -29.53
CA LEU A 695 -10.67 9.27 -29.49
C LEU A 695 -9.23 8.79 -29.27
N LEU A 696 -8.81 8.77 -28.00
CA LEU A 696 -7.65 7.98 -27.57
C LEU A 696 -7.94 6.49 -27.85
N PRO A 697 -7.03 5.72 -28.47
CA PRO A 697 -7.30 4.32 -28.84
C PRO A 697 -7.44 3.41 -27.61
N LEU A 698 -8.65 3.30 -27.07
CA LEU A 698 -8.95 2.51 -25.86
C LEU A 698 -9.44 1.09 -26.18
N GLU A 699 -9.86 0.82 -27.43
CA GLU A 699 -10.65 -0.37 -27.79
C GLU A 699 -9.81 -1.56 -28.30
N HIS A 700 -8.55 -1.35 -28.71
CA HIS A 700 -7.74 -2.39 -29.35
C HIS A 700 -6.41 -2.63 -28.63
N LEU A 701 -6.49 -2.97 -27.35
CA LEU A 701 -5.46 -3.76 -26.68
C LEU A 701 -5.97 -5.19 -26.52
N GLU A 702 -6.01 -5.94 -27.63
CA GLU A 702 -6.38 -7.36 -27.65
C GLU A 702 -5.34 -8.22 -26.93
N LEU A 703 -5.44 -8.24 -25.59
CA LEU A 703 -4.74 -9.21 -24.75
C LEU A 703 -5.31 -10.60 -25.03
N SER A 704 -4.51 -11.45 -25.68
CA SER A 704 -4.92 -12.73 -26.26
C SER A 704 -5.49 -13.72 -25.24
N GLY A 705 -6.82 -13.71 -25.08
CA GLY A 705 -7.68 -14.79 -24.55
C GLY A 705 -7.56 -15.15 -23.06
N ALA A 706 -6.37 -15.13 -22.47
CA ALA A 706 -6.10 -15.66 -21.13
C ALA A 706 -5.68 -14.58 -20.11
N GLU A 707 -5.01 -13.51 -20.55
CA GLU A 707 -4.45 -12.48 -19.66
C GLU A 707 -5.51 -11.48 -19.16
N SER A 708 -6.66 -11.35 -19.82
CA SER A 708 -7.70 -10.37 -19.47
C SER A 708 -8.47 -10.69 -18.18
N ILE A 709 -8.41 -11.94 -17.70
CA ILE A 709 -9.14 -12.39 -16.51
C ILE A 709 -8.43 -11.95 -15.21
N MET A 710 -7.13 -11.69 -15.27
CA MET A 710 -6.30 -11.21 -14.16
C MET A 710 -5.58 -9.92 -14.56
N GLY A 711 -6.36 -8.88 -14.84
CA GLY A 711 -5.86 -7.57 -15.28
C GLY A 711 -4.77 -7.01 -14.36
N ALA A 712 -3.53 -6.99 -14.85
CA ALA A 712 -2.36 -6.59 -14.07
C ALA A 712 -2.48 -5.13 -13.60
N PRO A 713 -2.15 -4.82 -12.32
CA PRO A 713 -2.44 -3.52 -11.72
C PRO A 713 -1.71 -2.37 -12.42
N GLU A 714 -0.54 -2.62 -13.01
CA GLU A 714 0.22 -1.63 -13.76
C GLU A 714 -0.53 -1.17 -15.02
N VAL A 715 -1.15 -2.11 -15.75
CA VAL A 715 -1.93 -1.83 -16.96
C VAL A 715 -3.23 -1.11 -16.60
N ALA A 716 -3.90 -1.51 -15.52
CA ALA A 716 -5.10 -0.83 -15.01
C ALA A 716 -4.80 0.62 -14.57
N VAL A 717 -3.68 0.86 -13.89
CA VAL A 717 -3.23 2.21 -13.50
C VAL A 717 -2.91 3.06 -14.75
N CYS A 718 -2.24 2.50 -15.76
CA CYS A 718 -2.02 3.21 -17.02
C CYS A 718 -3.34 3.54 -17.75
N GLN A 719 -4.30 2.62 -17.79
CA GLN A 719 -5.61 2.86 -18.41
C GLN A 719 -6.40 3.95 -17.66
N ALA A 720 -6.37 3.95 -16.32
CA ALA A 720 -6.98 5.00 -15.49
C ALA A 720 -6.30 6.37 -15.66
N PHE A 721 -4.97 6.41 -15.76
CA PHE A 721 -4.24 7.64 -16.07
C PHE A 721 -4.63 8.21 -17.44
N LEU A 722 -4.67 7.36 -18.48
CA LEU A 722 -5.01 7.77 -19.84
C LEU A 722 -6.48 8.23 -19.96
N SER A 723 -7.41 7.66 -19.19
CA SER A 723 -8.81 8.14 -19.17
C SER A 723 -8.95 9.52 -18.50
N VAL A 724 -8.21 9.79 -17.42
CA VAL A 724 -8.16 11.12 -16.78
C VAL A 724 -7.52 12.16 -17.71
N VAL A 725 -6.43 11.81 -18.41
CA VAL A 725 -5.81 12.69 -19.42
C VAL A 725 -6.79 12.98 -20.56
N SER A 726 -7.52 11.97 -21.05
CA SER A 726 -8.57 12.15 -22.06
C SER A 726 -9.62 13.17 -21.60
N GLN A 727 -10.19 12.98 -20.40
CA GLN A 727 -11.21 13.87 -19.82
C GLN A 727 -10.70 15.31 -19.66
N LEU A 728 -9.46 15.49 -19.17
CA LEU A 728 -8.85 16.81 -19.02
C LEU A 728 -8.68 17.50 -20.38
N CYS A 729 -8.19 16.79 -21.40
CA CYS A 729 -8.02 17.36 -22.74
C CYS A 729 -9.37 17.69 -23.41
N HIS A 730 -10.40 16.86 -23.27
CA HIS A 730 -11.77 17.17 -23.71
C HIS A 730 -12.33 18.42 -23.02
N ALA A 731 -12.11 18.58 -21.72
CA ALA A 731 -12.52 19.77 -20.97
C ALA A 731 -11.78 21.03 -21.44
N CYS A 732 -10.47 20.95 -21.69
CA CYS A 732 -9.67 22.05 -22.23
C CYS A 732 -10.15 22.45 -23.64
N ILE A 733 -10.35 21.50 -24.56
CA ILE A 733 -10.87 21.76 -25.91
C ILE A 733 -12.25 22.42 -25.84
N SER A 734 -13.14 21.93 -24.97
CA SER A 734 -14.48 22.50 -24.76
C SER A 734 -14.42 23.93 -24.22
N ARG A 735 -13.49 24.22 -23.30
CA ARG A 735 -13.27 25.57 -22.74
C ARG A 735 -12.70 26.54 -23.77
N ILE A 736 -11.77 26.09 -24.62
CA ILE A 736 -11.23 26.88 -25.74
C ILE A 736 -12.36 27.22 -26.72
N GLY A 737 -13.12 26.24 -27.19
CA GLY A 737 -14.23 26.46 -28.13
C GLY A 737 -15.40 27.29 -27.54
N TRP A 738 -15.50 27.42 -26.21
CA TRP A 738 -16.41 28.38 -25.56
C TRP A 738 -15.83 29.81 -25.57
N LEU A 739 -14.54 29.97 -25.26
CA LEU A 739 -13.85 31.27 -25.29
C LEU A 739 -13.78 31.84 -26.72
N GLU A 740 -13.58 31.00 -27.73
CA GLU A 740 -13.62 31.40 -29.14
C GLU A 740 -15.02 31.91 -29.54
N LYS A 741 -16.09 31.28 -29.05
CA LYS A 741 -17.47 31.77 -29.24
C LYS A 741 -17.69 33.09 -28.53
N GLU A 742 -17.26 33.24 -27.29
CA GLU A 742 -17.36 34.50 -26.54
C GLU A 742 -16.61 35.65 -27.25
N VAL A 743 -15.37 35.41 -27.72
CA VAL A 743 -14.60 36.36 -28.51
C VAL A 743 -15.28 36.69 -29.85
N SER A 744 -15.91 35.71 -30.50
CA SER A 744 -16.69 35.96 -31.74
C SER A 744 -17.92 36.85 -31.48
N ALA A 745 -18.62 36.65 -30.37
CA ALA A 745 -19.74 37.48 -29.94
C ALA A 745 -19.29 38.91 -29.56
N HIS A 746 -18.16 39.05 -28.86
CA HIS A 746 -17.57 40.36 -28.56
C HIS A 746 -17.16 41.10 -29.84
N ARG A 747 -16.56 40.40 -30.82
CA ARG A 747 -16.25 40.97 -32.13
C ARG A 747 -17.52 41.41 -32.87
N SER A 748 -18.56 40.59 -32.86
CA SER A 748 -19.87 40.90 -33.46
C SER A 748 -20.52 42.14 -32.82
N HIS A 749 -20.45 42.26 -31.48
CA HIS A 749 -20.95 43.42 -30.75
C HIS A 749 -20.13 44.69 -31.06
N VAL A 750 -18.81 44.59 -31.17
CA VAL A 750 -17.94 45.70 -31.59
C VAL A 750 -18.22 46.12 -33.04
N THR A 751 -18.55 45.19 -33.95
CA THR A 751 -19.00 45.57 -35.31
C THR A 751 -20.39 46.20 -35.31
N ALA A 752 -21.33 45.72 -34.48
CA ALA A 752 -22.66 46.31 -34.36
C ALA A 752 -22.60 47.75 -33.83
N LEU A 753 -21.85 47.99 -32.76
CA LEU A 753 -21.58 49.33 -32.22
C LEU A 753 -20.90 50.26 -33.25
N ARG A 754 -20.02 49.71 -34.11
CA ARG A 754 -19.39 50.49 -35.19
C ARG A 754 -20.40 50.89 -36.26
N SER A 755 -21.29 49.98 -36.69
CA SER A 755 -22.37 50.34 -37.61
C SER A 755 -23.37 51.32 -36.99
N GLU A 756 -23.77 51.14 -35.73
CA GLU A 756 -24.67 52.08 -35.04
C GLU A 756 -24.06 53.48 -34.88
N LEU A 757 -22.74 53.57 -34.64
CA LEU A 757 -21.99 54.82 -34.59
C LEU A 757 -21.88 55.45 -35.99
N GLN A 758 -21.61 54.66 -37.03
CA GLN A 758 -21.61 55.16 -38.41
C GLN A 758 -22.99 55.67 -38.83
N ASP A 759 -24.06 54.95 -38.52
CA ASP A 759 -25.44 55.38 -38.73
C ASP A 759 -25.78 56.63 -37.92
N ALA A 760 -25.24 56.79 -36.70
CA ALA A 760 -25.42 58.00 -35.91
C ALA A 760 -24.74 59.21 -36.58
N CYS A 761 -23.49 59.06 -37.02
CA CYS A 761 -22.80 60.11 -37.78
C CYS A 761 -23.49 60.42 -39.12
N LEU A 762 -24.07 59.42 -39.81
CA LEU A 762 -24.86 59.64 -41.03
C LEU A 762 -26.17 60.39 -40.73
N ARG A 763 -26.84 60.10 -39.61
CA ARG A 763 -28.04 60.84 -39.16
C ARG A 763 -27.72 62.29 -38.81
N ASP A 764 -26.60 62.57 -38.12
CA ASP A 764 -26.14 63.94 -37.86
C ASP A 764 -25.83 64.68 -39.17
N ASN A 765 -25.10 64.05 -40.10
CA ASN A 765 -24.80 64.66 -41.40
C ASN A 765 -26.06 64.95 -42.24
N LEU A 766 -27.09 64.10 -42.16
CA LEU A 766 -28.38 64.33 -42.82
C LEU A 766 -29.21 65.45 -42.16
N ALA A 767 -28.95 65.82 -40.91
CA ALA A 767 -29.54 67.00 -40.27
C ALA A 767 -28.95 68.32 -40.78
N PHE A 768 -27.86 68.28 -41.57
CA PHE A 768 -27.13 69.44 -42.08
C PHE A 768 -27.23 69.65 -43.61
N VAL A 769 -28.33 69.19 -44.23
CA VAL A 769 -28.59 69.42 -45.68
C VAL A 769 -29.80 70.36 -45.89
N PRO A 770 -29.59 71.64 -46.21
CA PRO A 770 -30.64 72.53 -46.73
C PRO A 770 -31.00 72.19 -48.19
N VAL A 771 -32.23 72.49 -48.61
CA VAL A 771 -32.70 72.28 -49.99
C VAL A 771 -32.61 73.60 -50.78
N GLU A 772 -31.70 73.58 -51.77
CA GLU A 772 -31.60 74.31 -53.06
C GLU A 772 -32.07 75.77 -53.24
N GLU A 773 -31.30 76.51 -54.06
CA GLU A 773 -31.81 77.15 -55.28
C GLU A 773 -30.69 77.24 -56.37
N PHE A 774 -31.07 77.26 -57.66
CA PHE A 774 -30.25 77.20 -58.90
C PHE A 774 -29.89 78.63 -59.45
N PRO A 775 -29.28 78.91 -60.65
CA PRO A 775 -29.02 78.06 -61.84
C PRO A 775 -27.69 78.28 -62.66
N GLU A 776 -27.60 77.65 -63.86
CA GLU A 776 -26.73 77.96 -65.06
C GLU A 776 -25.18 77.77 -64.96
N THR A 777 -24.38 77.29 -65.94
CA THR A 777 -24.60 76.74 -67.32
C THR A 777 -23.48 75.74 -67.78
N PHE A 778 -23.80 74.90 -68.78
CA PHE A 778 -23.01 73.92 -69.62
C PHE A 778 -21.60 74.31 -70.16
N PRO A 779 -20.83 73.43 -70.89
CA PRO A 779 -20.52 71.97 -70.79
C PRO A 779 -18.97 71.65 -70.93
N PRO A 780 -18.45 70.57 -71.59
CA PRO A 780 -17.92 69.35 -70.95
C PRO A 780 -16.45 68.95 -71.28
N ALA A 781 -15.87 67.96 -70.56
CA ALA A 781 -14.76 67.12 -71.03
C ALA A 781 -14.55 65.82 -70.20
N ASP A 782 -14.49 64.66 -70.87
CA ASP A 782 -13.75 63.45 -70.46
C ASP A 782 -12.26 63.61 -70.89
N PRO A 783 -11.27 62.76 -70.48
CA PRO A 783 -11.34 61.44 -69.79
C PRO A 783 -10.47 61.46 -68.48
N GLU A 784 -9.92 60.40 -67.84
CA GLU A 784 -9.64 58.98 -68.16
C GLU A 784 -9.83 58.00 -66.98
N THR A 785 -10.01 56.73 -67.36
CA THR A 785 -9.75 55.47 -66.63
C THR A 785 -8.30 55.32 -66.10
N PRO A 786 -7.96 54.43 -65.12
CA PRO A 786 -8.41 53.01 -65.10
C PRO A 786 -8.73 52.32 -63.76
N GLU A 787 -9.48 51.22 -63.91
CA GLU A 787 -9.40 49.88 -63.27
C GLU A 787 -8.87 49.77 -61.81
N LEU A 788 -9.52 49.00 -60.92
CA LEU A 788 -9.99 47.62 -61.13
C LEU A 788 -11.39 47.30 -60.55
N VAL A 789 -11.93 46.20 -61.05
CA VAL A 789 -13.34 45.76 -61.01
C VAL A 789 -13.34 44.22 -61.12
N PRO A 790 -14.30 43.43 -60.59
CA PRO A 790 -15.35 43.74 -59.60
C PRO A 790 -15.80 42.54 -58.69
N LEU A 791 -17.01 42.66 -58.13
CA LEU A 791 -18.01 41.62 -57.83
C LEU A 791 -17.77 40.60 -56.69
N SER A 792 -18.72 40.64 -55.74
CA SER A 792 -19.31 39.43 -55.13
C SER A 792 -20.83 39.52 -55.28
N GLY A 793 -21.39 38.78 -56.24
CA GLY A 793 -22.84 38.67 -56.41
C GLY A 793 -23.38 37.46 -55.66
N LEU A 794 -24.38 37.64 -54.79
CA LEU A 794 -25.09 36.55 -54.12
C LEU A 794 -26.59 36.64 -54.40
N SER A 795 -27.17 35.54 -54.87
CA SER A 795 -28.60 35.41 -55.16
C SER A 795 -29.14 34.11 -54.56
N LYS A 796 -30.13 34.25 -53.68
CA LYS A 796 -31.16 33.26 -53.32
C LYS A 796 -30.70 31.84 -52.90
N GLY A 797 -30.63 31.61 -51.59
CA GLY A 797 -30.95 30.30 -51.00
C GLY A 797 -32.46 30.21 -50.68
N SER A 798 -33.10 29.06 -50.93
CA SER A 798 -34.54 28.86 -50.69
C SER A 798 -34.83 28.16 -49.36
N VAL A 799 -36.07 28.32 -48.88
CA VAL A 799 -36.60 27.74 -47.63
C VAL A 799 -36.82 26.23 -47.74
N ALA A 800 -36.31 25.49 -46.74
CA ALA A 800 -36.81 24.18 -46.29
C ALA A 800 -36.10 23.78 -44.98
N ASN A 801 -36.64 22.98 -44.07
CA ASN A 801 -38.02 22.84 -43.56
C ASN A 801 -37.93 22.11 -42.19
N ILE A 802 -38.92 22.23 -41.30
CA ILE A 802 -38.82 21.65 -39.92
C ILE A 802 -39.38 20.22 -39.87
N SER A 803 -38.61 19.28 -39.32
CA SER A 803 -39.08 17.98 -38.77
C SER A 803 -38.07 17.47 -37.74
N HIS A 804 -38.45 17.40 -36.45
CA HIS A 804 -39.12 16.27 -35.77
C HIS A 804 -38.20 15.11 -35.33
N ALA A 805 -37.82 15.13 -34.06
CA ALA A 805 -37.92 13.96 -33.17
C ALA A 805 -39.43 13.67 -32.91
N PRO A 806 -39.87 12.47 -32.46
CA PRO A 806 -39.20 11.63 -31.46
C PRO A 806 -39.23 10.10 -31.64
N LEU A 807 -38.26 9.42 -31.01
CA LEU A 807 -38.50 8.42 -29.94
C LEU A 807 -37.21 8.15 -29.15
#